data_AF-A0AA48K9D7-F1
#
_entry.id   AF-A0AA48K9D7-F1
#
_cell.length_a   1.000
_cell.length_b   1.000
_cell.length_c   1.000
_cell.angle_alpha   90.00
_cell.angle_beta   90.00
_cell.angle_gamma   90.00
#
_symmetry.space_group_name_H-M   'P 1'
#
loop_
_entity.id
_entity.type
_entity.pdbx_description
1 polymer ?
#
loop_
_entity_poly.entity_id
_entity_poly.type
_entity_poly.pdbx_seq_one_letter_code
_entity_poly.pdbx_strand_id
1 'polypeptide(L)'
;MSSFLCFAQALNPVGLEAPRGPVLVALGPRRDLAEQGPRFWELLATDAMVDLGVAGREVSEDGGESRTQGAALRQRGGLGTAARAPRAWVLLGRDGKALASGLGLPNADSLARALEAGGERNPVALLQAFLKERPDHDEARLDLARALRPRLLARLQNLPADKGRELSPEADVRVWGPMAQELDWLLQDGRWVGLNLNLDRGLLPEGVPERHSPLMKALYRRHRPSLLKEVQRFPEYPPAWFNLLRMDQALGEPGLLRALEGITWFQVRPVEAAMMPYGTLAQRIHAEAKRTGDWRGAMEVGQALWAHLVRPKLAFYGKACLLPPEASAAESEKWSVAERDTVWAQLLSPLVEALVRSGGESEVPALLGELDGSWIPLGLETRLVRLARSLERADLVPMWITAIQALPVQVPREGLLGHDRVLFHQGQGIEGPPPGFDKPFRMLGMTLGFEEVPASWVHRLGWKGQGPRWALLDAQGRTLLHGERLPTGGQLMVEYKARGLPVDLDRVVGFRQRNPEHLGALAIEVRLRGTIAWARHEERTEGPNPPGSMLGPEIEAWRTFFAVLEQLVRDPLGCRPGVMRAAQVRVPTPRELGECNQALEAESLARRILPRLESGLGRCPTDMDLWRLWFAFAPHWDRPLAPFLDSLAPSPMTLPGAWPPQEILAAAADGLKLQERWQDLADLLGPRWMVRRKEVEKLLRAKHPAAVLGYYQNWSWELSRPLLESLLRLGRTREADEMLEALAAAGGEPGPSELGSLCQLARELGMDSWGAKWRPKGFKEP
;
A
#
# COMPACT_ATOMS: atom_id res chain seq x y z
N MET A 1 20.03 -11.90 -4.90
CA MET A 1 20.46 -12.74 -6.05
C MET A 1 20.81 -14.14 -5.55
N SER A 2 19.80 -14.99 -5.32
CA SER A 2 19.98 -16.43 -5.06
C SER A 2 18.60 -17.07 -4.89
N SER A 3 18.00 -17.51 -6.01
CA SER A 3 16.90 -18.48 -6.12
C SER A 3 16.62 -18.74 -7.60
N PHE A 4 17.45 -19.53 -8.27
CA PHE A 4 17.13 -20.12 -9.57
C PHE A 4 17.78 -21.51 -9.62
N LEU A 5 17.07 -22.49 -9.06
CA LEU A 5 17.28 -23.89 -9.36
C LEU A 5 16.53 -24.21 -10.67
N CYS A 6 17.14 -25.06 -11.50
CA CYS A 6 16.62 -25.51 -12.79
C CYS A 6 15.10 -25.77 -12.76
N PHE A 7 14.37 -25.15 -13.69
CA PHE A 7 12.93 -25.33 -13.91
C PHE A 7 12.62 -26.70 -14.56
N ALA A 8 13.06 -27.79 -13.94
CA ALA A 8 13.03 -29.15 -14.51
C ALA A 8 11.95 -30.08 -13.92
N GLN A 9 10.95 -29.57 -13.19
CA GLN A 9 9.79 -30.36 -12.70
C GLN A 9 8.41 -29.71 -12.96
N ALA A 10 8.33 -28.74 -13.88
CA ALA A 10 7.17 -27.88 -14.03
C ALA A 10 6.07 -28.37 -14.99
N LEU A 11 5.74 -29.68 -14.95
CA LEU A 11 4.39 -30.18 -15.28
C LEU A 11 4.02 -31.33 -14.29
N ASN A 12 4.16 -31.03 -12.98
CA ASN A 12 3.85 -31.76 -11.72
C ASN A 12 4.57 -33.11 -11.43
N PRO A 13 4.90 -33.44 -10.14
CA PRO A 13 4.28 -33.01 -8.89
C PRO A 13 5.26 -32.52 -7.79
N VAL A 14 5.64 -31.24 -7.74
CA VAL A 14 6.03 -30.55 -6.49
C VAL A 14 5.75 -29.04 -6.67
N GLY A 15 4.70 -28.57 -6.00
CA GLY A 15 4.15 -27.21 -5.94
C GLY A 15 5.02 -25.99 -6.31
N LEU A 16 4.90 -25.54 -7.57
CA LEU A 16 5.14 -24.14 -7.97
C LEU A 16 4.04 -23.67 -8.95
N GLU A 17 3.75 -22.36 -8.94
CA GLU A 17 2.63 -21.70 -9.61
C GLU A 17 2.55 -21.99 -11.13
N ALA A 18 1.33 -22.10 -11.65
CA ALA A 18 1.09 -22.12 -13.09
C ALA A 18 1.57 -20.79 -13.72
N PRO A 19 2.18 -20.80 -14.91
CA PRO A 19 2.51 -19.57 -15.61
C PRO A 19 1.21 -18.79 -15.91
N ARG A 20 1.19 -17.49 -15.59
CA ARG A 20 0.03 -16.59 -15.79
C ARG A 20 -0.21 -16.22 -17.28
N GLY A 21 0.58 -16.80 -18.19
CA GLY A 21 0.58 -16.54 -19.62
C GLY A 21 0.94 -17.78 -20.45
N PRO A 22 0.99 -17.65 -21.78
CA PRO A 22 1.47 -18.70 -22.67
C PRO A 22 2.87 -19.18 -22.28
N VAL A 23 3.28 -20.35 -22.76
CA VAL A 23 4.52 -21.02 -22.35
C VAL A 23 5.35 -21.31 -23.58
N LEU A 24 6.57 -20.79 -23.62
CA LEU A 24 7.54 -21.14 -24.65
C LEU A 24 8.36 -22.33 -24.17
N VAL A 25 8.25 -23.44 -24.90
CA VAL A 25 9.02 -24.65 -24.61
C VAL A 25 10.11 -24.82 -25.66
N ALA A 26 11.37 -24.67 -25.23
CA ALA A 26 12.53 -24.95 -26.05
C ALA A 26 12.91 -26.43 -25.94
N LEU A 27 13.12 -27.08 -27.09
CA LEU A 27 13.42 -28.50 -27.22
C LEU A 27 14.78 -28.67 -27.91
N GLY A 28 15.78 -29.15 -27.19
CA GLY A 28 17.13 -29.40 -27.74
C GLY A 28 18.09 -30.02 -26.72
N PRO A 29 19.32 -30.35 -27.15
CA PRO A 29 20.38 -30.84 -26.26
C PRO A 29 20.68 -29.82 -25.16
N ARG A 30 20.91 -30.30 -23.92
CA ARG A 30 21.18 -29.47 -22.75
C ARG A 30 22.38 -28.54 -22.93
N ARG A 31 23.42 -29.02 -23.61
CA ARG A 31 24.64 -28.23 -23.87
C ARG A 31 24.32 -26.98 -24.69
N ASP A 32 23.53 -27.12 -25.74
CA ASP A 32 23.12 -26.02 -26.61
C ASP A 32 22.22 -25.01 -25.91
N LEU A 33 21.26 -25.49 -25.10
CA LEU A 33 20.36 -24.61 -24.34
C LEU A 33 21.10 -23.89 -23.20
N ALA A 34 22.10 -24.54 -22.61
CA ALA A 34 22.96 -23.96 -21.57
C ALA A 34 23.93 -22.93 -22.14
N GLU A 35 24.48 -23.16 -23.33
CA GLU A 35 25.39 -22.22 -24.02
C GLU A 35 24.70 -20.90 -24.40
N GLN A 36 23.38 -20.90 -24.64
CA GLN A 36 22.63 -19.66 -24.90
C GLN A 36 22.16 -18.94 -23.64
N GLY A 37 22.14 -19.64 -22.50
CA GLY A 37 21.80 -19.10 -21.20
C GLY A 37 20.32 -18.74 -21.02
N PRO A 38 19.80 -18.73 -19.78
CA PRO A 38 18.44 -18.28 -19.46
C PRO A 38 18.11 -16.88 -20.00
N ARG A 39 19.12 -16.01 -20.05
CA ARG A 39 19.00 -14.62 -20.54
C ARG A 39 18.52 -14.51 -21.99
N PHE A 40 18.91 -15.43 -22.87
CA PHE A 40 18.49 -15.39 -24.27
C PHE A 40 16.97 -15.56 -24.39
N TRP A 41 16.42 -16.53 -23.67
CA TRP A 41 15.00 -16.82 -23.68
C TRP A 41 14.17 -15.77 -22.93
N GLU A 42 14.71 -15.20 -21.86
CA GLU A 42 14.11 -14.05 -21.16
C GLU A 42 14.02 -12.82 -22.07
N LEU A 43 15.09 -12.51 -22.81
CA LEU A 43 15.11 -11.42 -23.79
C LEU A 43 14.08 -11.64 -24.90
N LEU A 44 13.99 -12.87 -25.40
CA LEU A 44 13.04 -13.25 -26.44
C LEU A 44 11.58 -13.15 -25.99
N ALA A 45 11.28 -13.61 -24.78
CA ALA A 45 9.95 -13.50 -24.19
C ALA A 45 9.57 -12.04 -23.91
N THR A 46 10.55 -11.29 -23.42
CA THR A 46 10.43 -9.86 -23.14
C THR A 46 10.14 -9.03 -24.40
N ASP A 47 10.85 -9.29 -25.49
CA ASP A 47 10.64 -8.62 -26.77
C ASP A 47 9.32 -9.06 -27.42
N ALA A 48 8.95 -10.34 -27.29
CA ALA A 48 7.67 -10.90 -27.74
C ALA A 48 6.45 -10.47 -26.91
N MET A 49 6.68 -9.72 -25.82
CA MET A 49 5.63 -9.03 -25.07
C MET A 49 4.64 -9.91 -24.32
N VAL A 50 5.07 -11.08 -23.92
CA VAL A 50 4.21 -11.94 -23.14
C VAL A 50 4.95 -12.47 -21.93
N ASP A 51 4.24 -12.55 -20.82
CA ASP A 51 4.67 -13.21 -19.59
C ASP A 51 4.76 -14.71 -19.90
N LEU A 52 5.80 -15.08 -20.66
CA LEU A 52 6.01 -16.42 -21.14
C LEU A 52 6.70 -17.21 -20.04
N GLY A 53 6.05 -18.27 -19.57
CA GLY A 53 6.78 -19.31 -18.87
C GLY A 53 7.81 -19.89 -19.85
N VAL A 54 9.09 -19.66 -19.62
CA VAL A 54 10.15 -20.33 -20.39
C VAL A 54 10.46 -21.64 -19.69
N ALA A 55 10.04 -22.74 -20.29
CA ALA A 55 10.41 -24.08 -19.82
C ALA A 55 11.50 -24.64 -20.74
N GLY A 56 12.74 -24.66 -20.25
CA GLY A 56 13.81 -25.42 -20.89
C GLY A 56 13.68 -26.88 -20.49
N ARG A 57 13.39 -27.78 -21.45
CA ARG A 57 13.32 -29.22 -21.17
C ARG A 57 14.47 -29.95 -21.84
N GLU A 58 15.29 -30.59 -21.02
CA GLU A 58 16.29 -31.56 -21.48
C GLU A 58 15.56 -32.74 -22.11
N VAL A 59 15.84 -33.01 -23.38
CA VAL A 59 15.47 -34.27 -24.03
C VAL A 59 16.73 -35.13 -24.00
N SER A 60 16.97 -35.81 -22.88
CA SER A 60 18.04 -36.81 -22.79
C SER A 60 17.63 -38.06 -23.56
N GLU A 61 18.53 -38.61 -24.36
CA GLU A 61 18.27 -39.87 -25.09
C GLU A 61 18.24 -41.09 -24.16
N ASP A 62 18.72 -40.96 -22.92
CA ASP A 62 18.97 -42.08 -22.01
C ASP A 62 17.89 -42.25 -20.91
N GLY A 63 16.90 -41.35 -20.83
CA GLY A 63 15.81 -41.39 -19.82
C GLY A 63 14.42 -41.52 -20.44
N GLY A 64 13.68 -42.59 -20.11
CA GLY A 64 12.38 -42.94 -20.72
C GLY A 64 11.27 -41.88 -20.59
N GLU A 65 11.16 -41.20 -19.45
CA GLU A 65 10.10 -40.19 -19.20
C GLU A 65 10.34 -38.86 -19.92
N SER A 66 11.60 -38.41 -19.99
CA SER A 66 11.98 -37.18 -20.71
C SER A 66 11.74 -37.33 -22.22
N ARG A 67 12.05 -38.51 -22.79
CA ARG A 67 11.79 -38.83 -24.20
C ARG A 67 10.30 -38.79 -24.56
N THR A 68 9.44 -39.35 -23.70
CA THR A 68 7.99 -39.41 -23.93
C THR A 68 7.35 -38.03 -23.86
N GLN A 69 7.76 -37.19 -22.91
CA GLN A 69 7.27 -35.82 -22.79
C GLN A 69 7.74 -34.91 -23.94
N GLY A 70 9.00 -35.03 -24.35
CA GLY A 70 9.52 -34.30 -25.52
C GLY A 70 8.83 -34.71 -26.82
N ALA A 71 8.58 -36.00 -27.01
CA ALA A 71 7.82 -36.52 -28.15
C ALA A 71 6.37 -36.01 -28.15
N ALA A 72 5.69 -36.00 -27.00
CA ALA A 72 4.33 -35.48 -26.87
C ALA A 72 4.24 -33.99 -27.21
N LEU A 73 5.22 -33.18 -26.79
CA LEU A 73 5.29 -31.75 -27.13
C LEU A 73 5.57 -31.52 -28.62
N ARG A 74 6.49 -32.29 -29.22
CA ARG A 74 6.73 -32.24 -30.68
C ARG A 74 5.51 -32.63 -31.48
N GLN A 75 4.80 -33.68 -31.06
CA GLN A 75 3.56 -34.13 -31.67
C GLN A 75 2.47 -33.07 -31.55
N ARG A 76 2.29 -32.46 -30.36
CA ARG A 76 1.36 -31.34 -30.15
C ARG A 76 1.69 -30.14 -31.02
N GLY A 77 2.98 -29.82 -31.20
CA GLY A 77 3.43 -28.76 -32.08
C GLY A 77 3.43 -29.13 -33.57
N GLY A 78 3.01 -30.34 -33.96
CA GLY A 78 3.04 -30.76 -35.37
C GLY A 78 4.44 -30.89 -35.98
N LEU A 79 5.49 -31.00 -35.17
CA LEU A 79 6.89 -31.03 -35.61
C LEU A 79 7.35 -32.37 -36.21
N GLY A 80 6.44 -33.37 -36.30
CA GLY A 80 6.71 -34.71 -36.83
C GLY A 80 7.69 -35.54 -35.97
N THR A 81 7.73 -36.85 -36.20
CA THR A 81 8.76 -37.75 -35.64
C THR A 81 10.09 -37.68 -36.40
N ALA A 82 10.07 -37.16 -37.62
CA ALA A 82 11.21 -37.11 -38.53
C ALA A 82 12.21 -35.97 -38.24
N ALA A 83 11.83 -34.98 -37.42
CA ALA A 83 12.74 -33.90 -37.04
C ALA A 83 13.65 -34.34 -35.88
N ARG A 84 14.75 -35.02 -36.21
CA ARG A 84 16.01 -34.97 -35.42
C ARG A 84 16.68 -33.58 -35.52
N ALA A 85 15.89 -32.52 -35.74
CA ALA A 85 16.43 -31.17 -35.74
C ALA A 85 16.92 -30.88 -34.32
N PRO A 86 18.19 -30.48 -34.14
CA PRO A 86 18.79 -30.33 -32.82
C PRO A 86 18.12 -29.23 -31.99
N ARG A 87 17.33 -28.34 -32.61
CA ARG A 87 16.64 -27.24 -31.93
C ARG A 87 15.24 -27.10 -32.51
N ALA A 88 14.24 -27.17 -31.66
CA ALA A 88 12.86 -26.85 -31.99
C ALA A 88 12.22 -26.11 -30.81
N TRP A 89 11.13 -25.41 -31.07
CA TRP A 89 10.33 -24.77 -30.03
C TRP A 89 8.85 -24.99 -30.29
N VAL A 90 8.09 -24.97 -29.21
CA VAL A 90 6.63 -24.97 -29.24
C VAL A 90 6.15 -23.87 -28.31
N LEU A 91 5.32 -22.98 -28.83
CA LEU A 91 4.64 -21.96 -28.06
C LEU A 91 3.25 -22.47 -27.72
N LEU A 92 2.96 -22.61 -26.44
CA LEU A 92 1.68 -23.07 -25.92
C LEU A 92 0.88 -21.87 -25.44
N GLY A 93 -0.41 -21.82 -25.75
CA GLY A 93 -1.35 -20.82 -25.26
C GLY A 93 -1.67 -20.99 -23.78
N ARG A 94 -2.45 -20.07 -23.21
CA ARG A 94 -2.92 -20.20 -21.81
C ARG A 94 -3.77 -21.45 -21.57
N ASP A 95 -4.38 -22.00 -22.62
CA ASP A 95 -5.15 -23.25 -22.59
C ASP A 95 -4.29 -24.50 -22.82
N GLY A 96 -2.97 -24.33 -22.97
CA GLY A 96 -2.01 -25.41 -23.23
C GLY A 96 -2.03 -25.95 -24.65
N LYS A 97 -2.80 -25.36 -25.58
CA LYS A 97 -2.75 -25.71 -27.01
C LYS A 97 -1.52 -25.09 -27.66
N ALA A 98 -0.95 -25.79 -28.62
CA ALA A 98 0.13 -25.22 -29.42
C ALA A 98 -0.43 -24.08 -30.28
N LEU A 99 0.10 -22.86 -30.08
CA LEU A 99 -0.18 -21.69 -30.91
C LEU A 99 0.73 -21.66 -32.13
N ALA A 100 2.00 -22.03 -31.93
CA ALA A 100 2.96 -22.16 -33.00
C ALA A 100 4.09 -23.12 -32.59
N SER A 101 4.83 -23.56 -33.60
CA SER A 101 6.06 -24.31 -33.42
C SER A 101 7.04 -23.94 -34.53
N GLY A 102 8.31 -24.19 -34.30
CA GLY A 102 9.33 -23.95 -35.31
C GLY A 102 10.58 -24.76 -35.08
N LEU A 103 11.34 -24.97 -36.15
CA LEU A 103 12.69 -25.48 -36.10
C LEU A 103 13.65 -24.30 -35.87
N GLY A 104 14.69 -24.50 -35.06
CA GLY A 104 15.63 -23.45 -34.65
C GLY A 104 15.18 -22.69 -33.41
N LEU A 105 15.67 -21.46 -33.26
CA LEU A 105 15.27 -20.56 -32.17
C LEU A 105 14.25 -19.58 -32.74
N PRO A 106 13.14 -19.32 -32.02
CA PRO A 106 12.24 -18.26 -32.43
C PRO A 106 12.98 -16.91 -32.36
N ASN A 107 12.55 -15.94 -33.17
CA ASN A 107 12.82 -14.53 -32.90
C ASN A 107 11.57 -13.86 -32.29
N ALA A 108 11.73 -12.70 -31.66
CA ALA A 108 10.63 -12.02 -30.97
C ALA A 108 9.41 -11.78 -31.87
N ASP A 109 9.65 -11.37 -33.12
CA ASP A 109 8.59 -11.11 -34.11
C ASP A 109 7.81 -12.38 -34.49
N SER A 110 8.48 -13.54 -34.51
CA SER A 110 7.83 -14.82 -34.79
C SER A 110 6.95 -15.27 -33.62
N LEU A 111 7.38 -15.05 -32.38
CA LEU A 111 6.56 -15.32 -31.19
C LEU A 111 5.39 -14.37 -31.09
N ALA A 112 5.61 -13.06 -31.27
CA ALA A 112 4.54 -12.07 -31.23
C ALA A 112 3.45 -12.39 -32.27
N ARG A 113 3.83 -12.69 -33.51
CA ARG A 113 2.88 -13.11 -34.56
C ARG A 113 2.17 -14.42 -34.21
N ALA A 114 2.87 -15.39 -33.63
CA ALA A 114 2.27 -16.65 -33.19
C ALA A 114 1.23 -16.44 -32.08
N LEU A 115 1.49 -15.52 -31.15
CA LEU A 115 0.57 -15.16 -30.08
C LEU A 115 -0.67 -14.46 -30.64
N GLU A 116 -0.47 -13.47 -31.51
CA GLU A 116 -1.56 -12.78 -32.19
C GLU A 116 -2.43 -13.73 -33.03
N ALA A 117 -1.82 -14.62 -33.82
CA ALA A 117 -2.52 -15.64 -34.60
C ALA A 117 -3.26 -16.64 -33.70
N GLY A 118 -2.72 -16.91 -32.52
CA GLY A 118 -3.33 -17.73 -31.47
C GLY A 118 -4.46 -17.04 -30.70
N GLY A 119 -4.77 -15.78 -31.00
CA GLY A 119 -5.75 -14.98 -30.27
C GLY A 119 -5.28 -14.50 -28.88
N GLU A 120 -4.02 -14.77 -28.51
CA GLU A 120 -3.40 -14.24 -27.30
C GLU A 120 -3.00 -12.79 -27.58
N ARG A 121 -3.88 -11.85 -27.20
CA ARG A 121 -3.63 -10.44 -27.43
C ARG A 121 -2.53 -9.95 -26.49
N ASN A 122 -1.51 -9.35 -27.08
CA ASN A 122 -0.44 -8.64 -26.39
C ASN A 122 -1.04 -7.63 -25.36
N PRO A 123 -0.64 -7.66 -24.07
CA PRO A 123 -1.11 -6.72 -23.06
C PRO A 123 -1.02 -5.25 -23.47
N VAL A 124 0.06 -4.84 -24.15
CA VAL A 124 0.20 -3.46 -24.66
C VAL A 124 -0.85 -3.17 -25.72
N ALA A 125 -1.11 -4.09 -26.66
CA ALA A 125 -2.11 -3.88 -27.69
C ALA A 125 -3.53 -3.83 -27.12
N LEU A 126 -3.84 -4.68 -26.13
CA LEU A 126 -5.09 -4.64 -25.38
C LEU A 126 -5.29 -3.29 -24.69
N LEU A 127 -4.27 -2.83 -23.96
CA LEU A 127 -4.32 -1.57 -23.22
C LEU A 127 -4.40 -0.38 -24.17
N GLN A 128 -3.67 -0.39 -25.29
CA GLN A 128 -3.76 0.67 -26.30
C GLN A 128 -5.14 0.73 -26.96
N ALA A 129 -5.74 -0.41 -27.29
CA ALA A 129 -7.10 -0.46 -27.83
C ALA A 129 -8.12 0.07 -26.80
N PHE A 130 -8.01 -0.36 -25.55
CA PHE A 130 -8.84 0.14 -24.46
C PHE A 130 -8.68 1.64 -24.22
N LEU A 131 -7.44 2.16 -24.21
CA LEU A 131 -7.14 3.57 -24.03
C LEU A 131 -7.54 4.44 -25.23
N LYS A 132 -7.75 3.85 -26.41
CA LYS A 132 -8.35 4.55 -27.55
C LYS A 132 -9.83 4.87 -27.28
N GLU A 133 -10.53 3.95 -26.63
CA GLU A 133 -11.94 4.12 -26.25
C GLU A 133 -12.09 4.92 -24.95
N ARG A 134 -11.14 4.78 -24.02
CA ARG A 134 -11.12 5.42 -22.70
C ARG A 134 -9.79 6.15 -22.44
N PRO A 135 -9.54 7.29 -23.12
CA PRO A 135 -8.25 7.98 -23.08
C PRO A 135 -7.86 8.50 -21.70
N ASP A 136 -8.84 8.78 -20.83
CA ASP A 136 -8.65 9.30 -19.47
C ASP A 136 -8.50 8.23 -18.39
N HIS A 137 -8.38 6.95 -18.74
CA HIS A 137 -8.29 5.87 -17.75
C HIS A 137 -6.88 5.74 -17.15
N ASP A 138 -6.67 6.44 -16.02
CA ASP A 138 -5.39 6.53 -15.31
C ASP A 138 -4.79 5.13 -14.97
N GLU A 139 -5.58 4.18 -14.48
CA GLU A 139 -5.08 2.82 -14.12
C GLU A 139 -4.59 2.04 -15.35
N ALA A 140 -5.32 2.06 -16.48
CA ALA A 140 -4.91 1.39 -17.70
C ALA A 140 -3.64 2.02 -18.31
N ARG A 141 -3.42 3.33 -18.13
CA ARG A 141 -2.16 4.00 -18.51
C ARG A 141 -1.00 3.52 -17.65
N LEU A 142 -1.20 3.39 -16.34
CA LEU A 142 -0.20 2.82 -15.45
C LEU A 142 0.16 1.38 -15.84
N ASP A 143 -0.86 0.57 -16.11
CA ASP A 143 -0.67 -0.82 -16.54
C ASP A 143 0.03 -0.89 -17.90
N LEU A 144 -0.24 0.05 -18.81
CA LEU A 144 0.47 0.14 -20.08
C LEU A 144 1.95 0.45 -19.85
N ALA A 145 2.26 1.43 -18.99
CA ALA A 145 3.63 1.74 -18.63
C ALA A 145 4.34 0.53 -17.97
N ARG A 146 3.66 -0.20 -17.08
CA ARG A 146 4.17 -1.47 -16.49
C ARG A 146 4.42 -2.54 -17.56
N ALA A 147 3.51 -2.70 -18.50
CA ALA A 147 3.63 -3.66 -19.60
C ALA A 147 4.75 -3.28 -20.59
N LEU A 148 5.11 -2.00 -20.69
CA LEU A 148 6.23 -1.51 -21.51
C LEU A 148 7.60 -1.71 -20.84
N ARG A 149 7.66 -1.87 -19.51
CA ARG A 149 8.94 -2.00 -18.77
C ARG A 149 9.83 -3.16 -19.25
N PRO A 150 9.32 -4.38 -19.49
CA PRO A 150 10.16 -5.45 -20.02
C PRO A 150 10.80 -5.06 -21.36
N ARG A 151 10.03 -4.49 -22.30
CA ARG A 151 10.58 -4.01 -23.60
C ARG A 151 11.69 -2.97 -23.41
N LEU A 152 11.50 -2.04 -22.49
CA LEU A 152 12.54 -1.07 -22.15
C LEU A 152 13.80 -1.77 -21.67
N LEU A 153 13.68 -2.75 -20.75
CA LEU A 153 14.81 -3.55 -20.27
C LEU A 153 15.57 -4.25 -21.40
N ALA A 154 14.88 -4.95 -22.30
CA ALA A 154 15.53 -5.65 -23.42
C ALA A 154 16.26 -4.67 -24.36
N ARG A 155 15.63 -3.53 -24.68
CA ARG A 155 16.26 -2.48 -25.50
C ARG A 155 17.50 -1.89 -24.84
N LEU A 156 17.47 -1.68 -23.52
CA LEU A 156 18.61 -1.20 -22.75
C LEU A 156 19.77 -2.20 -22.72
N GLN A 157 19.49 -3.51 -22.67
CA GLN A 157 20.52 -4.55 -22.72
C GLN A 157 21.23 -4.64 -24.07
N ASN A 158 20.54 -4.23 -25.15
CA ASN A 158 21.08 -4.19 -26.50
C ASN A 158 21.84 -2.90 -26.82
N LEU A 159 21.94 -1.95 -25.87
CA LEU A 159 22.77 -0.77 -26.05
C LEU A 159 24.26 -1.13 -25.94
N PRO A 160 25.13 -0.49 -26.76
CA PRO A 160 26.57 -0.66 -26.64
C PRO A 160 27.03 -0.41 -25.20
N ALA A 161 27.95 -1.22 -24.68
CA ALA A 161 28.45 -1.13 -23.31
C ALA A 161 29.22 0.17 -22.98
N ASP A 162 29.24 1.14 -23.88
CA ASP A 162 29.89 2.44 -23.71
C ASP A 162 29.02 3.34 -22.80
N LYS A 163 29.01 2.96 -21.52
CA LYS A 163 28.12 3.43 -20.42
C LYS A 163 28.20 4.93 -20.09
N GLY A 164 28.92 5.72 -20.86
CA GLY A 164 29.15 7.15 -20.62
C GLY A 164 28.55 8.09 -21.67
N ARG A 165 28.23 7.63 -22.88
CA ARG A 165 27.77 8.50 -23.97
C ARG A 165 26.25 8.65 -23.97
N GLU A 166 25.78 9.88 -24.25
CA GLU A 166 24.37 10.12 -24.53
C GLU A 166 23.93 9.34 -25.77
N LEU A 167 22.69 8.84 -25.75
CA LEU A 167 22.10 8.15 -26.89
C LEU A 167 21.90 9.13 -28.05
N SER A 168 22.09 8.66 -29.29
CA SER A 168 21.65 9.45 -30.45
C SER A 168 20.13 9.67 -30.37
N PRO A 169 19.59 10.78 -30.92
CA PRO A 169 18.16 11.05 -30.86
C PRO A 169 17.28 9.90 -31.36
N GLU A 170 17.69 9.20 -32.42
CA GLU A 170 16.96 8.08 -33.01
C GLU A 170 17.01 6.84 -32.10
N ALA A 171 18.19 6.54 -31.53
CA ALA A 171 18.34 5.45 -30.58
C ALA A 171 17.54 5.73 -29.30
N ASP A 172 17.53 6.98 -28.85
CA ASP A 172 16.84 7.43 -27.66
C ASP A 172 15.31 7.29 -27.81
N VAL A 173 14.74 7.83 -28.91
CA VAL A 173 13.31 7.68 -29.22
C VAL A 173 12.93 6.21 -29.40
N ARG A 174 13.78 5.39 -30.03
CA ARG A 174 13.52 3.96 -30.19
C ARG A 174 13.50 3.21 -28.85
N VAL A 175 14.41 3.53 -27.94
CA VAL A 175 14.52 2.88 -26.62
C VAL A 175 13.40 3.39 -25.70
N TRP A 176 13.35 4.70 -25.50
CA TRP A 176 12.58 5.38 -24.47
C TRP A 176 11.22 5.89 -24.92
N GLY A 177 11.04 6.17 -26.21
CA GLY A 177 9.85 6.84 -26.77
C GLY A 177 8.52 6.36 -26.21
N PRO A 178 8.19 5.05 -26.29
CA PRO A 178 6.93 4.53 -25.76
C PRO A 178 6.76 4.74 -24.25
N MET A 179 7.81 4.51 -23.45
CA MET A 179 7.75 4.70 -22.00
C MET A 179 7.64 6.20 -21.65
N ALA A 180 8.42 7.05 -22.33
CA ALA A 180 8.40 8.49 -22.13
C ALA A 180 7.03 9.09 -22.44
N GLN A 181 6.33 8.58 -23.47
CA GLN A 181 4.97 9.01 -23.80
C GLN A 181 3.99 8.71 -22.67
N GLU A 182 4.01 7.49 -22.12
CA GLU A 182 3.10 7.14 -21.01
C GLU A 182 3.47 7.88 -19.72
N LEU A 183 4.77 8.03 -19.43
CA LEU A 183 5.22 8.81 -18.27
C LEU A 183 4.88 10.29 -18.38
N ASP A 184 4.99 10.87 -19.58
CA ASP A 184 4.57 12.26 -19.81
C ASP A 184 3.10 12.44 -19.42
N TRP A 185 2.24 11.57 -19.93
CA TRP A 185 0.82 11.58 -19.63
C TRP A 185 0.53 11.37 -18.14
N LEU A 186 1.18 10.39 -17.51
CA LEU A 186 0.99 10.10 -16.09
C LEU A 186 1.47 11.24 -15.19
N LEU A 187 2.51 11.97 -15.60
CA LEU A 187 3.06 13.08 -14.84
C LEU A 187 2.28 14.39 -15.02
N GLN A 188 1.50 14.52 -16.11
CA GLN A 188 0.63 15.67 -16.34
C GLN A 188 -0.41 15.83 -15.23
N ASP A 189 -0.63 17.09 -14.82
CA ASP A 189 -1.65 17.52 -13.86
C ASP A 189 -1.67 16.73 -12.52
N GLY A 190 -0.54 16.12 -12.17
CA GLY A 190 -0.41 15.33 -10.95
C GLY A 190 -1.10 13.96 -10.98
N ARG A 191 -1.58 13.47 -12.13
CA ARG A 191 -2.31 12.18 -12.25
C ARG A 191 -1.59 11.01 -11.55
N TRP A 192 -0.26 11.01 -11.61
CA TRP A 192 0.64 10.05 -10.97
C TRP A 192 0.46 9.86 -9.45
N VAL A 193 0.01 10.88 -8.72
CA VAL A 193 -0.19 10.79 -7.26
C VAL A 193 -1.37 9.87 -6.92
N GLY A 194 -2.43 9.88 -7.74
CA GLY A 194 -3.58 8.98 -7.56
C GLY A 194 -3.22 7.51 -7.74
N LEU A 195 -2.20 7.26 -8.57
CA LEU A 195 -1.76 5.93 -8.96
C LEU A 195 -0.68 5.33 -8.05
N ASN A 196 -0.29 6.05 -7.00
CA ASN A 196 0.87 5.69 -6.17
C ASN A 196 2.12 5.44 -7.04
N LEU A 197 2.27 6.24 -8.11
CA LEU A 197 3.34 6.07 -9.09
C LEU A 197 4.68 6.19 -8.38
N ASN A 198 5.48 5.13 -8.45
CA ASN A 198 6.84 5.13 -7.96
C ASN A 198 7.76 4.66 -9.08
N LEU A 199 8.52 5.60 -9.64
CA LEU A 199 9.44 5.34 -10.74
C LEU A 199 10.52 4.32 -10.33
N ASP A 200 10.96 4.34 -9.07
CA ASP A 200 11.97 3.42 -8.52
C ASP A 200 11.40 2.03 -8.25
N ARG A 201 10.18 1.95 -7.68
CA ARG A 201 9.56 0.68 -7.28
C ARG A 201 8.77 0.06 -8.42
N GLY A 202 9.51 -0.41 -9.41
CA GLY A 202 9.01 -1.41 -10.35
C GLY A 202 8.44 -0.88 -11.66
N LEU A 203 8.43 0.44 -11.90
CA LEU A 203 8.06 0.98 -13.21
C LEU A 203 9.26 1.15 -14.13
N LEU A 204 10.33 1.78 -13.63
CA LEU A 204 11.58 1.86 -14.35
C LEU A 204 12.55 0.81 -13.79
N PRO A 205 13.44 0.27 -14.61
CA PRO A 205 14.44 -0.66 -14.10
C PRO A 205 15.41 0.01 -13.10
N GLU A 206 16.10 -0.79 -12.29
CA GLU A 206 17.14 -0.29 -11.40
C GLU A 206 18.45 -0.03 -12.18
N GLY A 207 19.20 1.02 -11.82
CA GLY A 207 20.52 1.29 -12.41
C GLY A 207 20.50 1.79 -13.86
N VAL A 208 19.41 2.41 -14.29
CA VAL A 208 19.12 2.70 -15.70
C VAL A 208 19.81 3.97 -16.20
N PRO A 209 20.28 4.01 -17.46
CA PRO A 209 20.93 5.18 -18.05
C PRO A 209 19.96 6.32 -18.45
N GLU A 210 18.93 6.64 -17.66
CA GLU A 210 18.05 7.81 -17.93
C GLU A 210 18.85 9.11 -18.04
N ARG A 211 19.95 9.20 -17.28
CA ARG A 211 20.95 10.27 -17.37
C ARG A 211 21.67 10.37 -18.73
N HIS A 212 21.51 9.39 -19.61
CA HIS A 212 22.05 9.37 -20.97
C HIS A 212 20.95 9.49 -22.04
N SER A 213 19.69 9.67 -21.64
CA SER A 213 18.53 9.85 -22.52
C SER A 213 18.11 11.34 -22.57
N PRO A 214 18.38 12.06 -23.67
CA PRO A 214 17.89 13.41 -23.86
C PRO A 214 16.35 13.54 -23.72
N LEU A 215 15.59 12.56 -24.20
CA LEU A 215 14.14 12.51 -24.10
C LEU A 215 13.66 12.44 -22.65
N MET A 216 14.22 11.53 -21.85
CA MET A 216 13.86 11.40 -20.44
C MET A 216 14.28 12.64 -19.64
N LYS A 217 15.45 13.23 -19.92
CA LYS A 217 15.85 14.50 -19.30
C LYS A 217 14.89 15.63 -19.64
N ALA A 218 14.46 15.77 -20.90
CA ALA A 218 13.49 16.78 -21.30
C ALA A 218 12.15 16.59 -20.59
N LEU A 219 11.68 15.35 -20.51
CA LEU A 219 10.46 14.98 -19.77
C LEU A 219 10.58 15.33 -18.28
N TYR A 220 11.69 14.97 -17.64
CA TYR A 220 11.92 15.29 -16.23
C TYR A 220 12.02 16.79 -15.97
N ARG A 221 12.73 17.56 -16.80
CA ARG A 221 12.77 19.03 -16.65
C ARG A 221 11.40 19.66 -16.72
N ARG A 222 10.54 19.17 -17.61
CA ARG A 222 9.16 19.65 -17.75
C ARG A 222 8.31 19.37 -16.51
N HIS A 223 8.42 18.16 -15.94
CA HIS A 223 7.53 17.69 -14.87
C HIS A 223 8.06 17.91 -13.45
N ARG A 224 9.37 18.10 -13.30
CA ARG A 224 10.03 18.34 -12.01
C ARG A 224 9.42 19.52 -11.22
N PRO A 225 9.12 20.70 -11.81
CA PRO A 225 8.53 21.80 -11.04
C PRO A 225 7.18 21.46 -10.42
N SER A 226 6.32 20.77 -11.18
CA SER A 226 5.03 20.29 -10.68
C SER A 226 5.21 19.29 -9.54
N LEU A 227 6.11 18.32 -9.72
CA LEU A 227 6.44 17.34 -8.69
C LEU A 227 7.01 17.97 -7.41
N LEU A 228 7.87 18.98 -7.55
CA LEU A 228 8.38 19.74 -6.40
C LEU A 228 7.26 20.50 -5.68
N LYS A 229 6.37 21.15 -6.42
CA LYS A 229 5.20 21.82 -5.83
C LYS A 229 4.33 20.83 -5.06
N GLU A 230 4.16 19.61 -5.58
CA GLU A 230 3.43 18.55 -4.89
C GLU A 230 4.11 18.11 -3.60
N VAL A 231 5.42 17.90 -3.65
CA VAL A 231 6.22 17.62 -2.45
C VAL A 231 6.09 18.73 -1.40
N GLN A 232 6.02 19.99 -1.81
CA GLN A 232 5.82 21.13 -0.90
C GLN A 232 4.40 21.16 -0.29
N ARG A 233 3.37 20.79 -1.07
CA ARG A 233 1.97 20.76 -0.62
C ARG A 233 1.62 19.54 0.21
N PHE A 234 2.34 18.43 0.00
CA PHE A 234 2.11 17.15 0.67
C PHE A 234 3.42 16.40 0.92
N PRO A 235 4.30 16.94 1.80
CA PRO A 235 5.62 16.36 2.04
C PRO A 235 5.58 15.00 2.70
N GLU A 236 4.45 14.58 3.26
CA GLU A 236 4.24 13.28 3.88
C GLU A 236 4.02 12.15 2.87
N TYR A 237 3.96 12.45 1.57
CA TYR A 237 3.69 11.47 0.51
C TYR A 237 4.98 10.90 -0.09
N PRO A 238 5.41 9.68 0.31
CA PRO A 238 6.73 9.16 -0.06
C PRO A 238 6.95 8.98 -1.58
N PRO A 239 5.97 8.52 -2.40
CA PRO A 239 6.17 8.37 -3.84
C PRO A 239 6.61 9.64 -4.54
N ALA A 240 6.12 10.81 -4.12
CA ALA A 240 6.56 12.09 -4.68
C ALA A 240 8.06 12.32 -4.46
N TRP A 241 8.54 12.04 -3.24
CA TRP A 241 9.96 12.12 -2.92
C TRP A 241 10.82 11.14 -3.73
N PHE A 242 10.40 9.88 -3.84
CA PHE A 242 11.13 8.89 -4.67
C PHE A 242 11.23 9.35 -6.12
N ASN A 243 10.13 9.82 -6.70
CA ASN A 243 10.11 10.30 -8.07
C ASN A 243 11.00 11.55 -8.24
N LEU A 244 10.96 12.50 -7.29
CA LEU A 244 11.75 13.74 -7.36
C LEU A 244 13.24 13.42 -7.27
N LEU A 245 13.62 12.56 -6.32
CA LEU A 245 15.00 12.10 -6.17
C LEU A 245 15.49 11.39 -7.43
N ARG A 246 14.68 10.54 -8.05
CA ARG A 246 15.06 9.89 -9.30
C ARG A 246 15.26 10.90 -10.43
N MET A 247 14.33 11.85 -10.60
CA MET A 247 14.45 12.91 -11.61
C MET A 247 15.72 13.75 -11.41
N ASP A 248 15.98 14.20 -10.18
CA ASP A 248 17.18 14.97 -9.84
C ASP A 248 18.47 14.19 -10.15
N GLN A 249 18.46 12.87 -9.90
CA GLN A 249 19.59 12.00 -10.22
C GLN A 249 19.86 11.95 -11.73
N ALA A 250 18.81 11.81 -12.52
CA ALA A 250 18.91 11.70 -13.97
C ALA A 250 19.31 13.04 -14.61
N LEU A 251 18.85 14.15 -14.04
CA LEU A 251 19.19 15.50 -14.50
C LEU A 251 20.59 15.95 -14.06
N GLY A 252 21.13 15.35 -13.00
CA GLY A 252 22.35 15.82 -12.36
C GLY A 252 22.18 17.22 -11.76
N GLU A 253 20.93 17.61 -11.47
CA GLU A 253 20.61 18.93 -10.97
C GLU A 253 20.85 18.99 -9.46
N PRO A 254 21.72 19.89 -8.99
CA PRO A 254 21.70 20.30 -7.60
C PRO A 254 20.53 21.26 -7.35
N GLY A 255 19.96 21.23 -6.17
CA GLY A 255 18.84 22.09 -5.78
C GLY A 255 17.85 21.42 -4.86
N LEU A 256 18.18 20.25 -4.32
CA LEU A 256 17.34 19.57 -3.35
C LEU A 256 17.33 20.35 -2.03
N LEU A 257 18.46 20.96 -1.65
CA LEU A 257 18.57 21.88 -0.51
C LEU A 257 17.54 23.02 -0.59
N ARG A 258 17.59 23.82 -1.67
CA ARG A 258 16.65 24.92 -1.89
C ARG A 258 15.19 24.47 -1.99
N ALA A 259 14.96 23.30 -2.58
CA ALA A 259 13.64 22.70 -2.67
C ALA A 259 13.06 22.38 -1.28
N LEU A 260 13.92 21.96 -0.34
CA LEU A 260 13.58 21.56 1.02
C LEU A 260 13.46 22.73 2.01
N GLU A 261 14.24 23.79 1.84
CA GLU A 261 14.21 24.99 2.70
C GLU A 261 12.82 25.65 2.78
N GLY A 262 11.99 25.49 1.73
CA GLY A 262 10.63 26.01 1.67
C GLY A 262 9.54 25.03 2.11
N ILE A 263 9.87 23.82 2.58
CA ILE A 263 8.87 22.83 2.96
C ILE A 263 8.41 23.07 4.39
N THR A 264 7.13 23.42 4.53
CA THR A 264 6.48 23.41 5.82
C THR A 264 6.06 21.99 6.18
N TRP A 265 6.82 21.33 7.05
CA TRP A 265 6.48 19.99 7.53
C TRP A 265 5.31 20.04 8.51
N PHE A 266 4.27 19.24 8.27
CA PHE A 266 3.35 18.86 9.32
C PHE A 266 3.87 17.60 10.03
N GLN A 267 3.49 17.39 11.30
CA GLN A 267 3.95 16.23 12.06
C GLN A 267 3.47 14.94 11.39
N VAL A 268 4.39 14.20 10.77
CA VAL A 268 4.11 12.98 10.02
C VAL A 268 3.83 11.83 10.99
N ARG A 269 2.84 10.99 10.69
CA ARG A 269 2.61 9.79 11.52
C ARG A 269 3.84 8.89 11.44
N PRO A 270 4.21 8.19 12.51
CA PRO A 270 5.40 7.35 12.49
C PRO A 270 5.41 6.27 11.38
N VAL A 271 4.23 5.73 11.04
CA VAL A 271 4.07 4.78 9.92
C VAL A 271 4.38 5.41 8.57
N GLU A 272 3.95 6.65 8.32
CA GLU A 272 4.22 7.37 7.08
C GLU A 272 5.70 7.79 7.01
N ALA A 273 6.25 8.27 8.13
CA ALA A 273 7.67 8.58 8.28
C ALA A 273 8.58 7.36 8.00
N ALA A 274 8.10 6.15 8.33
CA ALA A 274 8.81 4.90 8.04
C ALA A 274 9.02 4.65 6.53
N MET A 275 8.11 5.15 5.69
CA MET A 275 8.15 4.95 4.24
C MET A 275 8.95 6.03 3.50
N MET A 276 9.30 7.12 4.19
CA MET A 276 10.01 8.26 3.60
C MET A 276 11.47 7.95 3.29
N PRO A 277 12.03 8.41 2.16
CA PRO A 277 13.42 8.18 1.79
C PRO A 277 14.41 9.10 2.53
N TYR A 278 14.25 9.31 3.85
CA TYR A 278 15.06 10.29 4.60
C TYR A 278 16.57 10.01 4.51
N GLY A 279 16.98 8.74 4.44
CA GLY A 279 18.39 8.37 4.31
C GLY A 279 18.99 8.86 3.00
N THR A 280 18.28 8.62 1.89
CA THR A 280 18.64 9.13 0.56
C THR A 280 18.57 10.65 0.51
N LEU A 281 17.55 11.27 1.12
CA LEU A 281 17.43 12.72 1.20
C LEU A 281 18.64 13.32 1.92
N ALA A 282 18.94 12.84 3.12
CA ALA A 282 20.04 13.32 3.95
C ALA A 282 21.41 13.15 3.27
N GLN A 283 21.67 12.01 2.63
CA GLN A 283 22.89 11.79 1.87
C GLN A 283 23.06 12.78 0.71
N ARG A 284 21.97 13.10 0.01
CA ARG A 284 22.02 14.05 -1.11
C ARG A 284 22.18 15.49 -0.65
N ILE A 285 21.47 15.89 0.39
CA ILE A 285 21.65 17.17 1.06
C ILE A 285 23.12 17.35 1.45
N HIS A 286 23.70 16.32 2.08
CA HIS A 286 25.10 16.34 2.49
C HIS A 286 26.07 16.46 1.32
N ALA A 287 25.85 15.67 0.27
CA ALA A 287 26.65 15.72 -0.95
C ALA A 287 26.55 17.09 -1.64
N GLU A 288 25.35 17.69 -1.65
CA GLU A 288 25.12 19.02 -2.20
C GLU A 288 25.83 20.10 -1.38
N ALA A 289 25.78 20.02 -0.05
CA ALA A 289 26.49 20.93 0.86
C ALA A 289 28.01 20.84 0.67
N LYS A 290 28.56 19.62 0.56
CA LYS A 290 29.99 19.42 0.24
C LYS A 290 30.40 20.07 -1.07
N ARG A 291 29.53 20.03 -2.08
CA ARG A 291 29.78 20.59 -3.40
C ARG A 291 29.62 22.12 -3.45
N THR A 292 28.67 22.68 -2.70
CA THR A 292 28.28 24.10 -2.75
C THR A 292 28.90 24.95 -1.66
N GLY A 293 29.31 24.34 -0.54
CA GLY A 293 29.66 25.03 0.69
C GLY A 293 28.45 25.45 1.54
N ASP A 294 27.22 25.14 1.13
CA ASP A 294 26.00 25.54 1.84
C ASP A 294 25.69 24.61 3.02
N TRP A 295 26.51 24.72 4.06
CA TRP A 295 26.37 23.94 5.29
C TRP A 295 25.20 24.39 6.15
N ARG A 296 24.79 25.66 6.04
CA ARG A 296 23.65 26.19 6.78
C ARG A 296 22.33 25.63 6.26
N GLY A 297 22.11 25.63 4.93
CA GLY A 297 20.93 24.99 4.35
C GLY A 297 20.85 23.50 4.69
N ALA A 298 21.98 22.79 4.65
CA ALA A 298 22.04 21.38 5.04
C ALA A 298 21.75 21.13 6.52
N MET A 299 22.19 22.03 7.40
CA MET A 299 21.85 22.00 8.82
C MET A 299 20.34 22.17 9.02
N GLU A 300 19.75 23.24 8.47
CA GLU A 300 18.33 23.56 8.63
C GLU A 300 17.43 22.42 8.12
N VAL A 301 17.73 21.90 6.92
CA VAL A 301 17.00 20.77 6.35
C VAL A 301 17.23 19.49 7.13
N GLY A 302 18.47 19.20 7.54
CA GLY A 302 18.80 18.02 8.32
C GLY A 302 18.11 18.00 9.69
N GLN A 303 18.00 19.15 10.35
CA GLN A 303 17.21 19.33 11.58
C GLN A 303 15.73 19.05 11.33
N ALA A 304 15.16 19.55 10.23
CA ALA A 304 13.77 19.28 9.86
C ALA A 304 13.53 17.78 9.61
N LEU A 305 14.41 17.11 8.85
CA LEU A 305 14.33 15.66 8.62
C LEU A 305 14.42 14.87 9.93
N TRP A 306 15.32 15.28 10.84
CA TRP A 306 15.43 14.67 12.16
C TRP A 306 14.14 14.83 12.98
N ALA A 307 13.66 16.06 13.14
CA ALA A 307 12.53 16.38 14.00
C ALA A 307 11.20 15.78 13.50
N HIS A 308 10.97 15.80 12.18
CA HIS A 308 9.67 15.46 11.58
C HIS A 308 9.58 14.05 11.00
N LEU A 309 10.69 13.43 10.62
CA LEU A 309 10.68 12.10 9.99
C LEU A 309 11.41 11.06 10.83
N VAL A 310 12.69 11.28 11.10
CA VAL A 310 13.54 10.22 11.64
C VAL A 310 13.30 9.96 13.11
N ARG A 311 13.16 11.00 13.93
CA ARG A 311 12.87 10.83 15.35
C ARG A 311 11.51 10.15 15.58
N PRO A 312 10.40 10.56 14.94
CA PRO A 312 9.13 9.82 15.02
C PRO A 312 9.25 8.37 14.53
N LYS A 313 9.97 8.13 13.42
CA LYS A 313 10.25 6.79 12.92
C LYS A 313 10.95 5.93 13.97
N LEU A 314 12.05 6.42 14.55
CA LEU A 314 12.83 5.65 15.52
C LEU A 314 12.06 5.39 16.82
N ALA A 315 11.20 6.32 17.24
CA ALA A 315 10.27 6.10 18.35
C ALA A 315 9.29 4.94 18.05
N PHE A 316 8.97 4.67 16.78
CA PHE A 316 8.05 3.62 16.35
C PHE A 316 8.73 2.26 16.07
N TYR A 317 10.03 2.22 15.78
CA TYR A 317 10.76 0.99 15.42
C TYR A 317 11.15 0.11 16.62
N GLY A 318 10.34 0.14 17.68
CA GLY A 318 10.54 -0.60 18.93
C GLY A 318 10.30 -2.11 18.86
N LYS A 319 9.35 -2.66 18.06
CA LYS A 319 9.27 -4.12 17.77
C LYS A 319 8.20 -4.73 16.83
N ALA A 320 7.21 -4.05 16.24
CA ALA A 320 6.08 -4.78 15.60
C ALA A 320 5.83 -4.57 14.09
N CYS A 321 6.32 -3.49 13.49
CA CYS A 321 5.70 -3.03 12.23
C CYS A 321 6.47 -3.33 10.93
N LEU A 322 7.72 -3.76 11.01
CA LEU A 322 8.52 -4.15 9.83
C LEU A 322 8.97 -5.62 9.84
N LEU A 323 8.81 -6.30 10.97
CA LEU A 323 9.19 -7.69 11.09
C LEU A 323 7.96 -8.57 10.94
N PRO A 324 8.11 -9.79 10.41
CA PRO A 324 7.05 -10.79 10.50
C PRO A 324 6.58 -10.89 11.95
N PRO A 325 5.28 -11.10 12.21
CA PRO A 325 4.75 -11.31 13.57
C PRO A 325 5.49 -12.38 14.37
N GLU A 326 6.21 -13.26 13.66
CA GLU A 326 6.97 -14.39 14.15
C GLU A 326 8.42 -14.05 14.59
N ALA A 327 8.89 -12.82 14.35
CA ALA A 327 10.28 -12.46 14.63
C ALA A 327 10.58 -12.47 16.14
N SER A 328 11.70 -13.11 16.50
CA SER A 328 12.13 -13.22 17.88
C SER A 328 12.53 -11.87 18.47
N ALA A 329 12.57 -11.82 19.81
CA ALA A 329 13.03 -10.65 20.54
C ALA A 329 14.45 -10.20 20.16
N ALA A 330 15.33 -11.16 19.86
CA ALA A 330 16.73 -10.94 19.48
C ALA A 330 16.87 -10.47 18.03
N GLU A 331 16.09 -11.02 17.10
CA GLU A 331 16.07 -10.54 15.71
C GLU A 331 15.60 -9.09 15.65
N SER A 332 14.55 -8.76 16.38
CA SER A 332 14.06 -7.40 16.47
C SER A 332 15.07 -6.42 17.03
N GLU A 333 15.85 -6.83 18.04
CA GLU A 333 16.96 -6.05 18.55
C GLU A 333 18.05 -5.83 17.49
N LYS A 334 18.45 -6.88 16.77
CA LYS A 334 19.42 -6.79 15.69
C LYS A 334 18.99 -5.82 14.59
N TRP A 335 17.73 -5.88 14.17
CA TRP A 335 17.15 -4.96 13.19
C TRP A 335 17.10 -3.53 13.72
N SER A 336 16.70 -3.33 14.97
CA SER A 336 16.68 -2.02 15.61
C SER A 336 18.08 -1.41 15.70
N VAL A 337 19.12 -2.20 15.97
CA VAL A 337 20.53 -1.76 15.94
C VAL A 337 20.96 -1.40 14.51
N ALA A 338 20.67 -2.24 13.52
CA ALA A 338 21.00 -1.97 12.11
C ALA A 338 20.32 -0.70 11.56
N GLU A 339 19.08 -0.45 11.97
CA GLU A 339 18.32 0.75 11.59
C GLU A 339 18.95 2.02 12.20
N ARG A 340 19.28 2.01 13.49
CA ARG A 340 19.99 3.14 14.12
C ARG A 340 21.37 3.35 13.54
N ASP A 341 22.08 2.28 13.19
CA ASP A 341 23.36 2.36 12.49
C ASP A 341 23.23 3.08 11.14
N THR A 342 22.18 2.72 10.39
CA THR A 342 21.81 3.37 9.13
C THR A 342 21.48 4.85 9.34
N VAL A 343 20.66 5.18 10.35
CA VAL A 343 20.33 6.58 10.68
C VAL A 343 21.57 7.37 11.08
N TRP A 344 22.47 6.78 11.87
CA TRP A 344 23.73 7.42 12.23
C TRP A 344 24.54 7.78 10.99
N ALA A 345 24.77 6.80 10.12
CA ALA A 345 25.61 6.96 8.94
C ALA A 345 24.99 7.91 7.90
N GLN A 346 23.67 7.85 7.70
CA GLN A 346 23.00 8.54 6.60
C GLN A 346 22.46 9.92 6.98
N LEU A 347 22.14 10.18 8.25
CA LEU A 347 21.57 11.46 8.69
C LEU A 347 22.35 12.11 9.85
N LEU A 348 22.48 11.45 11.01
CA LEU A 348 23.00 12.14 12.20
C LEU A 348 24.46 12.58 12.05
N SER A 349 25.34 11.72 11.51
CA SER A 349 26.73 12.11 11.28
C SER A 349 26.85 13.24 10.26
N PRO A 350 26.17 13.21 9.10
CA PRO A 350 26.06 14.37 8.21
C PRO A 350 25.51 15.64 8.87
N LEU A 351 24.49 15.52 9.71
CA LEU A 351 23.88 16.66 10.41
C LEU A 351 24.85 17.28 11.43
N VAL A 352 25.59 16.46 12.19
CA VAL A 352 26.63 16.96 13.10
C VAL A 352 27.76 17.65 12.32
N GLU A 353 28.17 17.09 11.17
CA GLU A 353 29.12 17.76 10.26
C GLU A 353 28.57 19.11 9.78
N ALA A 354 27.31 19.18 9.37
CA ALA A 354 26.67 20.42 8.92
C ALA A 354 26.60 21.47 10.05
N LEU A 355 26.21 21.07 11.26
CA LEU A 355 26.18 21.93 12.45
C LEU A 355 27.54 22.55 12.76
N VAL A 356 28.60 21.72 12.78
CA VAL A 356 29.95 22.23 13.06
C VAL A 356 30.44 23.15 11.96
N ARG A 357 30.17 22.82 10.69
CA ARG A 357 30.64 23.62 9.55
C ARG A 357 29.83 24.91 9.35
N SER A 358 28.61 24.99 9.87
CA SER A 358 27.78 26.21 9.87
C SER A 358 28.02 27.13 11.07
N GLY A 359 28.87 26.74 12.04
CA GLY A 359 29.10 27.48 13.28
C GLY A 359 28.05 27.23 14.38
N GLY A 360 27.23 26.19 14.22
CA GLY A 360 26.21 25.74 15.17
C GLY A 360 26.70 24.62 16.11
N GLU A 361 28.00 24.50 16.38
CA GLU A 361 28.54 23.40 17.21
C GLU A 361 27.93 23.32 18.63
N SER A 362 27.42 24.44 19.16
CA SER A 362 26.74 24.50 20.46
C SER A 362 25.40 23.78 20.49
N GLU A 363 24.81 23.49 19.33
CA GLU A 363 23.54 22.76 19.22
C GLU A 363 23.74 21.23 19.17
N VAL A 364 24.96 20.75 18.88
CA VAL A 364 25.26 19.32 18.82
C VAL A 364 24.93 18.59 20.13
N PRO A 365 25.25 19.12 21.34
CA PRO A 365 24.83 18.50 22.60
C PRO A 365 23.32 18.36 22.74
N ALA A 366 22.55 19.34 22.26
CA ALA A 366 21.09 19.29 22.32
C ALA A 366 20.54 18.19 21.39
N LEU A 367 21.05 18.11 20.15
CA LEU A 367 20.71 17.04 19.20
C LEU A 367 21.06 15.66 19.76
N LEU A 368 22.26 15.49 20.31
CA LEU A 368 22.68 14.23 20.92
C LEU A 368 21.84 13.89 22.16
N GLY A 369 21.44 14.89 22.95
CA GLY A 369 20.56 14.72 24.11
C GLY A 369 19.14 14.26 23.76
N GLU A 370 18.73 14.32 22.48
CA GLU A 370 17.46 13.74 22.02
C GLU A 370 17.53 12.21 21.80
N LEU A 371 18.72 11.62 21.81
CA LEU A 371 18.90 10.18 21.72
C LEU A 371 18.53 9.51 23.05
N ASP A 372 18.52 8.17 23.08
CA ASP A 372 18.30 7.41 24.31
C ASP A 372 19.35 6.28 24.47
N GLY A 373 19.28 5.56 25.59
CA GLY A 373 20.22 4.47 25.89
C GLY A 373 20.30 3.36 24.83
N SER A 374 19.32 3.23 23.92
CA SER A 374 19.36 2.21 22.86
C SER A 374 20.43 2.44 21.80
N TRP A 375 21.06 3.61 21.81
CA TRP A 375 22.16 3.97 20.90
C TRP A 375 23.54 3.58 21.43
N ILE A 376 23.67 3.29 22.74
CA ILE A 376 24.94 2.94 23.39
C ILE A 376 25.66 1.77 22.67
N PRO A 377 24.98 0.68 22.26
CA PRO A 377 25.63 -0.45 21.57
C PRO A 377 26.29 -0.10 20.23
N LEU A 378 26.02 1.06 19.64
CA LEU A 378 26.63 1.49 18.38
C LEU A 378 28.05 2.04 18.56
N GLY A 379 28.53 2.20 19.79
CA GLY A 379 29.85 2.77 20.08
C GLY A 379 29.94 4.24 19.68
N LEU A 380 28.90 5.03 19.99
CA LEU A 380 28.79 6.43 19.58
C LEU A 380 30.00 7.28 20.00
N GLU A 381 30.61 7.01 21.15
CA GLU A 381 31.82 7.71 21.59
C GLU A 381 32.95 7.62 20.57
N THR A 382 33.23 6.40 20.07
CA THR A 382 34.28 6.18 19.07
C THR A 382 33.95 6.86 17.74
N ARG A 383 32.67 6.87 17.35
CA ARG A 383 32.20 7.51 16.12
C ARG A 383 32.31 9.03 16.20
N LEU A 384 31.95 9.62 17.33
CA LEU A 384 32.08 11.06 17.59
C LEU A 384 33.54 11.49 17.62
N VAL A 385 34.43 10.73 18.26
CA VAL A 385 35.88 11.01 18.24
C VAL A 385 36.41 11.01 16.81
N ARG A 386 36.00 10.02 15.99
CA ARG A 386 36.39 9.96 14.58
C ARG A 386 35.84 11.14 13.79
N LEU A 387 34.58 11.50 14.00
CA LEU A 387 33.93 12.63 13.34
C LEU A 387 34.61 13.96 13.73
N ALA A 388 34.81 14.22 15.01
CA ALA A 388 35.52 15.40 15.52
C ALA A 388 36.93 15.53 14.91
N ARG A 389 37.69 14.43 14.83
CA ARG A 389 39.00 14.42 14.17
C ARG A 389 38.91 14.74 12.68
N SER A 390 37.93 14.18 11.98
CA SER A 390 37.72 14.48 10.54
C SER A 390 37.27 15.91 10.27
N LEU A 391 36.73 16.58 11.29
CA LEU A 391 36.34 17.99 11.24
C LEU A 391 37.41 18.93 11.80
N GLU A 392 38.56 18.40 12.23
CA GLU A 392 39.65 19.15 12.89
C GLU A 392 39.18 19.88 14.17
N ARG A 393 38.19 19.31 14.86
CA ARG A 393 37.55 19.87 16.06
C ARG A 393 37.60 18.90 17.24
N ALA A 394 38.81 18.40 17.54
CA ALA A 394 39.03 17.49 18.67
C ALA A 394 38.66 18.12 20.03
N ASP A 395 38.64 19.46 20.12
CA ASP A 395 38.18 20.25 21.26
C ASP A 395 36.72 20.00 21.62
N LEU A 396 35.89 19.58 20.67
CA LEU A 396 34.46 19.33 20.89
C LEU A 396 34.15 17.97 21.53
N VAL A 397 35.11 17.04 21.51
CA VAL A 397 34.90 15.65 21.99
C VAL A 397 34.42 15.61 23.44
N PRO A 398 35.07 16.27 24.42
CA PRO A 398 34.62 16.19 25.82
C PRO A 398 33.15 16.59 25.99
N MET A 399 32.74 17.68 25.35
CA MET A 399 31.36 18.17 25.39
C MET A 399 30.37 17.15 24.80
N TRP A 400 30.68 16.57 23.64
CA TRP A 400 29.81 15.59 23.00
C TRP A 400 29.71 14.28 23.78
N ILE A 401 30.83 13.83 24.38
CA ILE A 401 30.85 12.64 25.24
C ILE A 401 30.01 12.87 26.49
N THR A 402 30.11 14.04 27.13
CA THR A 402 29.24 14.39 28.27
C THR A 402 27.75 14.34 27.89
N ALA A 403 27.38 14.83 26.70
CA ALA A 403 25.99 14.76 26.24
C ALA A 403 25.49 13.31 26.07
N ILE A 404 26.33 12.41 25.54
CA ILE A 404 25.98 10.99 25.38
C ILE A 404 25.97 10.23 26.71
N GLN A 405 26.84 10.59 27.65
CA GLN A 405 26.84 9.99 28.99
C GLN A 405 25.61 10.40 29.80
N ALA A 406 24.98 11.52 29.45
CA ALA A 406 23.74 12.01 30.05
C ALA A 406 22.47 11.48 29.37
N LEU A 407 22.58 10.53 28.42
CA LEU A 407 21.39 10.02 27.72
C LEU A 407 20.40 9.37 28.70
N PRO A 408 19.10 9.66 28.54
CA PRO A 408 18.10 9.03 29.38
C PRO A 408 18.09 7.52 29.17
N VAL A 409 17.67 6.80 30.22
CA VAL A 409 17.39 5.37 30.14
C VAL A 409 16.50 5.12 28.92
N GLN A 410 16.85 4.09 28.14
CA GLN A 410 16.14 3.69 26.93
C GLN A 410 14.62 3.70 27.13
N VAL A 411 13.87 4.24 26.17
CA VAL A 411 12.40 4.08 26.16
C VAL A 411 12.10 2.58 26.07
N PRO A 412 11.38 2.00 27.03
CA PRO A 412 11.10 0.57 26.98
C PRO A 412 10.47 0.18 25.64
N ARG A 413 10.96 -0.93 25.07
CA ARG A 413 10.52 -1.42 23.75
C ARG A 413 9.08 -1.95 23.76
N GLU A 414 8.61 -2.35 24.93
CA GLU A 414 7.25 -2.81 25.19
C GLU A 414 6.37 -1.58 25.42
N GLY A 415 5.37 -1.36 24.56
CA GLY A 415 4.45 -0.22 24.65
C GLY A 415 4.76 0.92 23.68
N LEU A 416 4.89 0.55 22.40
CA LEU A 416 5.07 1.51 21.32
C LEU A 416 3.78 2.31 21.12
N LEU A 417 3.86 3.60 21.43
CA LEU A 417 2.67 4.38 21.66
C LEU A 417 1.76 4.58 20.45
N GLY A 418 2.17 4.30 19.20
CA GLY A 418 1.33 4.25 17.97
C GLY A 418 0.47 5.49 17.63
N HIS A 419 0.37 6.41 18.58
CA HIS A 419 -0.61 7.44 18.81
C HIS A 419 0.18 8.65 19.29
N ASP A 420 -0.38 9.84 19.08
CA ASP A 420 0.26 11.07 19.52
C ASP A 420 0.46 11.13 21.04
N ARG A 421 -0.39 10.39 21.79
CA ARG A 421 -0.34 10.23 23.25
C ARG A 421 -0.85 8.87 23.69
N VAL A 422 -0.34 8.36 24.80
CA VAL A 422 -0.79 7.10 25.41
C VAL A 422 -0.96 7.24 26.90
N LEU A 423 -2.03 6.64 27.40
CA LEU A 423 -2.31 6.53 28.80
C LEU A 423 -1.88 5.15 29.31
N PHE A 424 -0.87 5.17 30.15
CA PHE A 424 -0.38 4.01 30.87
C PHE A 424 -1.11 3.86 32.20
N HIS A 425 -1.47 2.63 32.59
CA HIS A 425 -2.08 2.35 33.90
C HIS A 425 -1.56 1.06 34.56
N GLN A 426 -1.41 1.07 35.89
CA GLN A 426 -1.01 -0.06 36.74
C GLN A 426 -2.09 -0.30 37.80
N GLY A 427 -2.30 -1.56 38.21
CA GLY A 427 -2.99 -1.92 39.46
C GLY A 427 -4.51 -1.73 39.49
N GLN A 428 -5.15 -1.52 38.33
CA GLN A 428 -6.59 -1.73 38.19
C GLN A 428 -6.82 -3.15 37.66
N GLY A 429 -7.86 -3.84 38.14
CA GLY A 429 -8.13 -5.22 37.76
C GLY A 429 -8.28 -5.40 36.23
N ILE A 430 -8.48 -6.63 35.80
CA ILE A 430 -8.55 -7.07 34.38
C ILE A 430 -9.55 -6.26 33.53
N GLU A 431 -10.45 -5.51 34.16
CA GLU A 431 -11.32 -4.54 33.52
C GLU A 431 -10.49 -3.28 33.20
N GLY A 432 -10.09 -3.11 31.94
CA GLY A 432 -9.40 -1.92 31.43
C GLY A 432 -10.18 -0.61 31.66
N PRO A 433 -9.81 0.50 31.00
CA PRO A 433 -10.56 1.75 31.12
C PRO A 433 -12.06 1.50 30.86
N PRO A 434 -12.97 2.12 31.64
CA PRO A 434 -14.40 1.92 31.44
C PRO A 434 -14.81 2.27 30.00
N PRO A 435 -15.80 1.56 29.40
CA PRO A 435 -16.30 1.90 28.07
C PRO A 435 -16.60 3.40 27.95
N GLY A 436 -16.10 4.04 26.88
CA GLY A 436 -16.28 5.47 26.64
C GLY A 436 -15.30 6.40 27.36
N PHE A 437 -14.28 5.87 28.06
CA PHE A 437 -13.22 6.70 28.66
C PHE A 437 -12.54 7.64 27.67
N ASP A 438 -12.31 7.17 26.45
CA ASP A 438 -11.60 7.88 25.39
C ASP A 438 -12.45 8.96 24.69
N LYS A 439 -13.77 8.95 24.92
CA LYS A 439 -14.76 9.82 24.28
C LYS A 439 -14.44 11.31 24.44
N PRO A 440 -14.08 11.84 25.64
CA PRO A 440 -13.72 13.25 25.80
C PRO A 440 -12.47 13.67 25.00
N PHE A 441 -11.57 12.74 24.70
CA PHE A 441 -10.38 12.96 23.90
C PHE A 441 -10.70 12.94 22.41
N ARG A 442 -11.55 12.00 21.97
CA ARG A 442 -12.10 11.99 20.61
C ARG A 442 -12.86 13.28 20.30
N MET A 443 -13.57 13.87 21.27
CA MET A 443 -14.23 15.19 21.14
C MET A 443 -13.27 16.37 20.95
N LEU A 444 -11.96 16.14 21.06
CA LEU A 444 -10.89 17.11 20.80
C LEU A 444 -9.97 16.66 19.66
N GLY A 445 -10.33 15.58 18.95
CA GLY A 445 -9.52 15.01 17.87
C GLY A 445 -8.29 14.24 18.36
N MET A 446 -8.15 13.98 19.66
CA MET A 446 -7.00 13.21 20.16
C MET A 446 -7.26 11.71 19.99
N THR A 447 -6.21 10.97 19.64
CA THR A 447 -6.20 9.49 19.72
C THR A 447 -5.38 9.08 20.94
N LEU A 448 -5.97 8.27 21.82
CA LEU A 448 -5.30 7.72 23.00
C LEU A 448 -5.16 6.21 22.86
N GLY A 449 -3.93 5.72 22.98
CA GLY A 449 -3.73 4.31 23.30
C GLY A 449 -3.89 4.06 24.80
N PHE A 450 -4.35 2.86 25.14
CA PHE A 450 -4.46 2.37 26.51
C PHE A 450 -3.68 1.08 26.62
N GLU A 451 -2.70 1.07 27.51
CA GLU A 451 -1.82 -0.08 27.69
C GLU A 451 -1.58 -0.35 29.17
N GLU A 452 -1.60 -1.63 29.54
CA GLU A 452 -1.09 -2.08 30.83
C GLU A 452 0.41 -1.80 30.88
N VAL A 453 0.88 -1.18 31.95
CA VAL A 453 2.28 -0.75 32.03
C VAL A 453 3.22 -1.94 32.16
N PRO A 454 4.11 -2.18 31.18
CA PRO A 454 5.16 -3.19 31.32
C PRO A 454 6.10 -2.85 32.49
N ALA A 455 6.71 -3.87 33.12
CA ALA A 455 7.60 -3.67 34.27
C ALA A 455 8.74 -2.67 34.00
N SER A 456 9.19 -2.62 32.75
CA SER A 456 10.21 -1.68 32.25
C SER A 456 9.75 -0.21 32.30
N TRP A 457 8.47 0.06 32.02
CA TRP A 457 7.87 1.39 32.17
C TRP A 457 7.55 1.75 33.63
N VAL A 458 7.16 0.77 34.47
CA VAL A 458 6.98 0.99 35.92
C VAL A 458 8.27 1.55 36.53
N HIS A 459 9.41 0.94 36.18
CA HIS A 459 10.72 1.42 36.62
C HIS A 459 11.03 2.83 36.09
N ARG A 460 10.83 3.10 34.80
CA ARG A 460 11.08 4.41 34.18
C ARG A 460 10.23 5.52 34.79
N LEU A 461 8.96 5.25 35.08
CA LEU A 461 8.04 6.22 35.68
C LEU A 461 8.29 6.40 37.19
N GLY A 462 9.25 5.70 37.78
CA GLY A 462 9.58 5.77 39.19
C GLY A 462 8.45 5.27 40.09
N TRP A 463 7.60 4.37 39.57
CA TRP A 463 6.44 3.86 40.30
C TRP A 463 6.88 2.85 41.37
N LYS A 464 6.62 3.18 42.63
CA LYS A 464 6.96 2.34 43.79
C LYS A 464 5.70 1.64 44.34
N GLY A 465 5.74 0.32 44.47
CA GLY A 465 4.63 -0.48 45.01
C GLY A 465 3.59 -0.91 43.96
N GLN A 466 2.63 -1.74 44.39
CA GLN A 466 1.60 -2.35 43.53
C GLN A 466 0.27 -1.57 43.47
N GLY A 467 0.26 -0.33 43.98
CA GLY A 467 -0.96 0.50 43.99
C GLY A 467 -1.38 0.96 42.59
N PRO A 468 -2.66 1.37 42.41
CA PRO A 468 -3.12 1.93 41.16
C PRO A 468 -2.32 3.18 40.80
N ARG A 469 -1.92 3.30 39.54
CA ARG A 469 -1.18 4.46 39.01
C ARG A 469 -1.51 4.67 37.56
N TRP A 470 -1.37 5.90 37.08
CA TRP A 470 -1.45 6.21 35.67
C TRP A 470 -0.49 7.32 35.26
N ALA A 471 -0.13 7.34 33.98
CA ALA A 471 0.61 8.42 33.36
C ALA A 471 0.12 8.63 31.92
N LEU A 472 -0.15 9.87 31.55
CA LEU A 472 -0.34 10.26 30.16
C LEU A 472 1.02 10.67 29.60
N LEU A 473 1.47 9.97 28.57
CA LEU A 473 2.72 10.25 27.89
C LEU A 473 2.45 10.85 26.50
N ASP A 474 3.34 11.71 26.03
CA ASP A 474 3.41 12.08 24.61
C ASP A 474 4.12 10.99 23.79
N ALA A 475 4.13 11.14 22.47
CA ALA A 475 4.85 10.26 21.55
C ALA A 475 6.37 10.16 21.80
N GLN A 476 6.95 11.02 22.65
CA GLN A 476 8.36 10.97 23.07
C GLN A 476 8.54 10.27 24.42
N GLY A 477 7.47 9.76 25.03
CA GLY A 477 7.50 9.13 26.34
C GLY A 477 7.72 10.12 27.48
N ARG A 478 7.45 11.42 27.27
CA ARG A 478 7.49 12.43 28.33
C ARG A 478 6.16 12.42 29.07
N THR A 479 6.24 12.43 30.40
CA THR A 479 5.05 12.46 31.25
C THR A 479 4.37 13.83 31.18
N LEU A 480 3.20 13.87 30.54
CA LEU A 480 2.36 15.06 30.45
C LEU A 480 1.49 15.23 31.69
N LEU A 481 0.93 14.13 32.20
CA LEU A 481 0.07 14.05 33.39
C LEU A 481 0.31 12.70 34.09
N HIS A 482 0.05 12.62 35.40
CA HIS A 482 0.13 11.37 36.15
C HIS A 482 -0.66 11.45 37.45
N GLY A 483 -1.00 10.30 38.03
CA GLY A 483 -1.70 10.23 39.31
C GLY A 483 -1.83 8.81 39.88
N GLU A 484 -2.45 8.73 41.05
CA GLU A 484 -2.61 7.49 41.83
C GLU A 484 -3.93 6.75 41.55
N ARG A 485 -4.85 7.35 40.78
CA ARG A 485 -6.12 6.72 40.39
C ARG A 485 -6.45 7.14 38.98
N LEU A 486 -6.84 6.18 38.14
CA LEU A 486 -7.22 6.47 36.76
C LEU A 486 -8.32 7.54 36.77
N PRO A 487 -8.08 8.73 36.18
CA PRO A 487 -9.02 9.84 36.21
C PRO A 487 -10.16 9.50 35.26
N THR A 488 -11.38 9.97 35.49
CA THR A 488 -12.40 9.93 34.42
C THR A 488 -11.90 10.71 33.20
N GLY A 489 -12.37 10.36 31.99
CA GLY A 489 -11.98 11.11 30.79
C GLY A 489 -12.25 12.61 30.92
N GLY A 490 -13.34 13.02 31.59
CA GLY A 490 -13.65 14.42 31.89
C GLY A 490 -12.63 15.09 32.83
N GLN A 491 -12.22 14.42 33.91
CA GLN A 491 -11.20 14.94 34.84
C GLN A 491 -9.84 15.10 34.15
N LEU A 492 -9.40 14.08 33.41
CA LEU A 492 -8.16 14.13 32.65
C LEU A 492 -8.18 15.27 31.64
N MET A 493 -9.34 15.55 31.04
CA MET A 493 -9.49 16.68 30.14
C MET A 493 -9.41 18.05 30.81
N VAL A 494 -9.96 18.18 32.02
CA VAL A 494 -9.84 19.42 32.82
C VAL A 494 -8.37 19.68 33.13
N GLU A 495 -7.64 18.67 33.62
CA GLU A 495 -6.20 18.79 33.90
C GLU A 495 -5.39 19.11 32.65
N TYR A 496 -5.71 18.45 31.54
CA TYR A 496 -5.05 18.66 30.26
C TYR A 496 -5.19 20.11 29.77
N LYS A 497 -6.42 20.66 29.82
CA LYS A 497 -6.67 22.08 29.48
C LYS A 497 -6.01 23.04 30.46
N ALA A 498 -6.03 22.72 31.76
CA ALA A 498 -5.41 23.55 32.80
C ALA A 498 -3.89 23.70 32.60
N ARG A 499 -3.22 22.69 32.03
CA ARG A 499 -1.80 22.77 31.65
C ARG A 499 -1.53 23.50 30.34
N GLY A 500 -2.56 24.04 29.67
CA GLY A 500 -2.42 24.73 28.39
C GLY A 500 -1.91 23.83 27.27
N LEU A 501 -2.10 22.51 27.39
CA LEU A 501 -1.61 21.56 26.39
C LEU A 501 -2.44 21.70 25.11
N PRO A 502 -1.81 21.85 23.93
CA PRO A 502 -2.52 22.18 22.70
C PRO A 502 -3.36 21.00 22.22
N VAL A 503 -4.59 21.27 21.78
CA VAL A 503 -5.48 20.28 21.16
C VAL A 503 -5.05 20.06 19.70
N ASP A 504 -5.10 18.82 19.22
CA ASP A 504 -4.60 18.48 17.88
C ASP A 504 -5.35 19.24 16.78
N LEU A 505 -6.67 19.43 16.93
CA LEU A 505 -7.44 20.24 15.98
C LEU A 505 -6.96 21.68 15.92
N ASP A 506 -6.72 22.34 17.05
CA ASP A 506 -6.26 23.74 17.07
C ASP A 506 -4.86 23.88 16.45
N ARG A 507 -3.98 22.91 16.70
CA ARG A 507 -2.65 22.85 16.06
C ARG A 507 -2.78 22.74 14.55
N VAL A 508 -3.62 21.83 14.06
CA VAL A 508 -3.85 21.60 12.63
C VAL A 508 -4.49 22.83 11.98
N VAL A 509 -5.56 23.38 12.56
CA VAL A 509 -6.24 24.57 12.04
C VAL A 509 -5.30 25.77 12.00
N GLY A 510 -4.57 26.04 13.10
CA GLY A 510 -3.61 27.12 13.15
C GLY A 510 -2.46 26.94 12.14
N PHE A 511 -2.00 25.70 11.94
CA PHE A 511 -1.03 25.39 10.89
C PHE A 511 -1.61 25.64 9.49
N ARG A 512 -2.84 25.20 9.23
CA ARG A 512 -3.50 25.31 7.92
C ARG A 512 -3.88 26.74 7.57
N GLN A 513 -4.19 27.58 8.56
CA GLN A 513 -4.37 29.02 8.35
C GLN A 513 -3.08 29.69 7.84
N ARG A 514 -1.92 29.25 8.35
CA ARG A 514 -0.61 29.71 7.85
C ARG A 514 -0.19 29.05 6.53
N ASN A 515 -0.71 27.85 6.25
CA ASN A 515 -0.34 27.03 5.10
C ASN A 515 -1.60 26.47 4.40
N PRO A 516 -2.40 27.33 3.73
CA PRO A 516 -3.71 26.92 3.20
C PRO A 516 -3.64 25.87 2.09
N GLU A 517 -2.51 25.75 1.39
CA GLU A 517 -2.28 24.79 0.32
C GLU A 517 -1.82 23.40 0.81
N HIS A 518 -1.54 23.24 2.11
CA HIS A 518 -1.00 22.01 2.66
C HIS A 518 -2.09 20.93 2.80
N LEU A 519 -2.08 19.96 1.89
CA LEU A 519 -3.12 18.94 1.78
C LEU A 519 -3.08 17.91 2.91
N GLY A 520 -1.89 17.54 3.39
CA GLY A 520 -1.76 16.65 4.55
C GLY A 520 -2.49 17.20 5.79
N ALA A 521 -2.25 18.46 6.13
CA ALA A 521 -2.96 19.15 7.21
C ALA A 521 -4.48 19.26 6.96
N LEU A 522 -4.92 19.52 5.72
CA LEU A 522 -6.36 19.52 5.38
C LEU A 522 -7.01 18.15 5.60
N ALA A 523 -6.35 17.08 5.16
CA ALA A 523 -6.82 15.70 5.37
C ALA A 523 -6.89 15.35 6.85
N ILE A 524 -5.87 15.72 7.63
CA ILE A 524 -5.88 15.53 9.08
C ILE A 524 -7.00 16.35 9.72
N GLU A 525 -7.26 17.59 9.27
CA GLU A 525 -8.40 18.39 9.75
C GLU A 525 -9.74 17.68 9.50
N VAL A 526 -9.94 17.11 8.30
CA VAL A 526 -11.12 16.28 7.98
C VAL A 526 -11.25 15.13 8.98
N ARG A 527 -10.17 14.38 9.22
CA ARG A 527 -10.16 13.26 10.18
C ARG A 527 -10.60 13.71 11.55
N LEU A 528 -9.94 14.74 12.09
CA LEU A 528 -10.16 15.24 13.45
C LEU A 528 -11.60 15.76 13.62
N ARG A 529 -12.11 16.55 12.66
CA ARG A 529 -13.49 17.03 12.70
C ARG A 529 -14.50 15.89 12.61
N GLY A 530 -14.23 14.88 11.79
CA GLY A 530 -15.06 13.68 11.70
C GLY A 530 -15.10 12.91 13.03
N THR A 531 -13.94 12.71 13.68
CA THR A 531 -13.84 12.10 15.01
C THR A 531 -14.65 12.87 16.06
N ILE A 532 -14.58 14.20 16.05
CA ILE A 532 -15.34 15.05 16.98
C ILE A 532 -16.84 14.93 16.73
N ALA A 533 -17.27 14.96 15.47
CA ALA A 533 -18.68 14.81 15.11
C ALA A 533 -19.24 13.44 15.56
N TRP A 534 -18.49 12.36 15.34
CA TRP A 534 -18.83 11.02 15.82
C TRP A 534 -18.90 10.93 17.34
N ALA A 535 -17.92 11.49 18.06
CA ALA A 535 -17.92 11.45 19.52
C ALA A 535 -19.13 12.17 20.13
N ARG A 536 -19.56 13.30 19.51
CA ARG A 536 -20.78 14.03 19.89
C ARG A 536 -22.05 13.23 19.57
N HIS A 537 -22.07 12.56 18.41
CA HIS A 537 -23.17 11.68 18.04
C HIS A 537 -23.36 10.55 19.06
N GLU A 538 -22.27 9.85 19.40
CA GLU A 538 -22.28 8.78 20.41
C GLU A 538 -22.72 9.31 21.79
N GLU A 539 -22.35 10.55 22.17
CA GLU A 539 -22.78 11.17 23.43
C GLU A 539 -24.29 11.31 23.51
N ARG A 540 -24.92 11.70 22.39
CA ARG A 540 -26.36 11.82 22.29
C ARG A 540 -27.05 10.45 22.34
N THR A 541 -26.54 9.45 21.62
CA THR A 541 -27.21 8.14 21.50
C THR A 541 -27.08 7.29 22.76
N GLU A 542 -26.02 7.46 23.54
CA GLU A 542 -25.76 6.66 24.76
C GLU A 542 -26.18 7.37 26.06
N GLY A 543 -26.47 8.68 26.02
CA GLY A 543 -26.79 9.46 27.21
C GLY A 543 -28.24 9.28 27.71
N PRO A 544 -28.51 9.46 29.01
CA PRO A 544 -29.87 9.44 29.58
C PRO A 544 -30.69 10.68 29.20
N ASN A 545 -30.12 11.60 28.42
CA ASN A 545 -30.75 12.84 28.03
C ASN A 545 -31.88 12.57 27.02
N PRO A 546 -33.07 13.16 27.21
CA PRO A 546 -34.16 12.99 26.26
C PRO A 546 -33.74 13.53 24.88
N PRO A 547 -34.30 12.99 23.78
CA PRO A 547 -33.98 13.35 22.39
C PRO A 547 -34.18 14.83 21.97
N GLY A 548 -34.27 15.78 22.91
CA GLY A 548 -34.38 17.22 22.68
C GLY A 548 -33.27 18.09 23.28
N SER A 549 -32.37 17.59 24.14
CA SER A 549 -31.29 18.41 24.72
C SER A 549 -29.94 18.18 24.01
N MET A 550 -29.43 19.24 23.38
CA MET A 550 -28.10 19.38 22.74
C MET A 550 -27.91 18.94 21.27
N LEU A 551 -28.88 19.21 20.39
CA LEU A 551 -28.64 19.09 18.94
C LEU A 551 -27.65 20.13 18.37
N GLY A 552 -27.56 21.32 18.98
CA GLY A 552 -26.75 22.44 18.45
C GLY A 552 -25.26 22.11 18.27
N PRO A 553 -24.55 21.64 19.31
CA PRO A 553 -23.14 21.27 19.19
C PRO A 553 -22.87 20.13 18.19
N GLU A 554 -23.73 19.11 18.14
CA GLU A 554 -23.57 18.01 17.19
C GLU A 554 -23.75 18.49 15.74
N ILE A 555 -24.80 19.27 15.47
CA ILE A 555 -25.05 19.87 14.14
C ILE A 555 -23.84 20.69 13.67
N GLU A 556 -23.30 21.55 14.53
CA GLU A 556 -22.14 22.37 14.15
C GLU A 556 -20.87 21.53 13.91
N ALA A 557 -20.69 20.41 14.63
CA ALA A 557 -19.58 19.50 14.38
C ALA A 557 -19.71 18.80 13.01
N TRP A 558 -20.89 18.29 12.66
CA TRP A 558 -21.16 17.72 11.34
C TRP A 558 -20.98 18.74 10.22
N ARG A 559 -21.52 19.96 10.39
CA ARG A 559 -21.38 21.04 9.41
C ARG A 559 -19.93 21.37 9.13
N THR A 560 -19.13 21.55 10.17
CA THR A 560 -17.70 21.88 10.00
C THR A 560 -16.91 20.72 9.40
N PHE A 561 -17.22 19.48 9.76
CA PHE A 561 -16.66 18.29 9.11
C PHE A 561 -16.99 18.26 7.62
N PHE A 562 -18.26 18.42 7.26
CA PHE A 562 -18.73 18.41 5.87
C PHE A 562 -18.13 19.55 5.04
N ALA A 563 -17.99 20.75 5.61
CA ALA A 563 -17.36 21.88 4.93
C ALA A 563 -15.88 21.60 4.59
N VAL A 564 -15.11 21.04 5.52
CA VAL A 564 -13.68 20.74 5.30
C VAL A 564 -13.51 19.53 4.38
N LEU A 565 -14.37 18.52 4.49
CA LEU A 565 -14.38 17.38 3.56
C LEU A 565 -14.71 17.83 2.13
N GLU A 566 -15.67 18.73 1.98
CA GLU A 566 -15.96 19.34 0.68
C GLU A 566 -14.75 20.09 0.14
N GLN A 567 -14.07 20.88 0.97
CA GLN A 567 -12.86 21.57 0.58
C GLN A 567 -11.77 20.59 0.12
N LEU A 568 -11.62 19.46 0.82
CA LEU A 568 -10.69 18.41 0.43
C LEU A 568 -11.04 17.84 -0.94
N VAL A 569 -12.26 17.33 -1.14
CA VAL A 569 -12.72 16.76 -2.43
C VAL A 569 -12.76 17.82 -3.54
N ARG A 570 -12.86 19.11 -3.19
CA ARG A 570 -12.81 20.19 -4.16
C ARG A 570 -11.45 20.33 -4.83
N ASP A 571 -10.39 20.04 -4.09
CA ASP A 571 -9.03 20.04 -4.59
C ASP A 571 -8.82 18.89 -5.59
N PRO A 572 -8.21 19.13 -6.77
CA PRO A 572 -7.95 18.09 -7.77
C PRO A 572 -7.16 16.88 -7.24
N LEU A 573 -6.43 17.08 -6.13
CA LEU A 573 -5.60 16.08 -5.49
C LEU A 573 -6.23 15.50 -4.22
N GLY A 574 -7.32 16.09 -3.73
CA GLY A 574 -7.90 15.69 -2.45
C GLY A 574 -8.50 14.29 -2.48
N CYS A 575 -9.08 13.89 -3.62
CA CYS A 575 -9.64 12.55 -3.84
C CYS A 575 -8.60 11.44 -4.02
N ARG A 576 -7.31 11.69 -3.81
CA ARG A 576 -6.26 10.71 -4.06
C ARG A 576 -6.09 9.75 -2.87
N PRO A 577 -5.69 8.47 -3.09
CA PRO A 577 -5.55 7.48 -2.03
C PRO A 577 -4.73 7.93 -0.83
N GLY A 578 -3.55 8.51 -1.05
CA GLY A 578 -2.68 8.94 0.06
C GLY A 578 -3.34 10.01 0.95
N VAL A 579 -4.06 10.95 0.33
CA VAL A 579 -4.76 12.04 1.01
C VAL A 579 -6.00 11.51 1.72
N MET A 580 -6.80 10.67 1.05
CA MET A 580 -8.00 10.07 1.62
C MET A 580 -7.70 9.08 2.74
N ARG A 581 -6.60 8.32 2.62
CA ARG A 581 -6.07 7.48 3.70
C ARG A 581 -5.60 8.28 4.90
N ALA A 582 -5.05 9.48 4.69
CA ALA A 582 -4.72 10.39 5.79
C ALA A 582 -5.99 10.93 6.47
N ALA A 583 -7.03 11.21 5.68
CA ALA A 583 -8.32 11.71 6.16
C ALA A 583 -9.17 10.67 6.89
N GLN A 584 -9.02 9.37 6.60
CA GLN A 584 -9.74 8.27 7.25
C GLN A 584 -11.24 8.55 7.40
N VAL A 585 -11.87 9.03 6.32
CA VAL A 585 -13.21 9.60 6.36
C VAL A 585 -14.24 8.53 6.73
N ARG A 586 -14.96 8.75 7.83
CA ARG A 586 -16.15 7.98 8.22
C ARG A 586 -17.36 8.90 8.18
N VAL A 587 -18.26 8.67 7.23
CA VAL A 587 -19.53 9.40 7.10
C VAL A 587 -20.65 8.57 7.74
N PRO A 588 -21.53 9.16 8.55
CA PRO A 588 -22.68 8.47 9.11
C PRO A 588 -23.66 8.10 8.00
N THR A 589 -24.29 6.94 8.12
CA THR A 589 -25.35 6.50 7.22
C THR A 589 -26.63 7.32 7.42
N PRO A 590 -27.55 7.36 6.45
CA PRO A 590 -28.85 8.03 6.62
C PRO A 590 -29.61 7.53 7.86
N ARG A 591 -29.48 6.23 8.18
CA ARG A 591 -30.10 5.61 9.36
C ARG A 591 -29.52 6.15 10.67
N GLU A 592 -28.21 6.39 10.72
CA GLU A 592 -27.54 6.95 11.90
C GLU A 592 -27.90 8.43 12.09
N LEU A 593 -28.06 9.19 11.01
CA LEU A 593 -28.47 10.61 11.08
C LEU A 593 -29.96 10.82 11.42
N GLY A 594 -30.84 9.86 11.07
CA GLY A 594 -32.28 9.99 11.26
C GLY A 594 -32.90 11.15 10.48
N GLU A 595 -34.08 11.64 10.88
CA GLU A 595 -34.80 12.76 10.25
C GLU A 595 -34.25 14.16 10.63
N CYS A 596 -32.99 14.25 11.03
CA CYS A 596 -32.40 15.50 11.51
C CYS A 596 -31.92 16.39 10.33
N ASN A 597 -31.77 17.70 10.56
CA ASN A 597 -31.18 18.64 9.58
C ASN A 597 -29.80 18.19 9.04
N GLN A 598 -29.09 17.34 9.79
CA GLN A 598 -27.82 16.74 9.39
C GLN A 598 -27.96 15.83 8.16
N ALA A 599 -29.09 15.13 8.01
CA ALA A 599 -29.37 14.30 6.83
C ALA A 599 -29.49 15.15 5.56
N LEU A 600 -30.12 16.32 5.65
CA LEU A 600 -30.20 17.28 4.54
C LEU A 600 -28.84 17.88 4.20
N GLU A 601 -28.02 18.23 5.20
CA GLU A 601 -26.64 18.69 4.98
C GLU A 601 -25.78 17.60 4.32
N ALA A 602 -25.90 16.34 4.77
CA ALA A 602 -25.21 15.18 4.21
C ALA A 602 -25.66 14.88 2.77
N GLU A 603 -26.96 14.91 2.48
CA GLU A 603 -27.51 14.77 1.12
C GLU A 603 -26.98 15.89 0.20
N SER A 604 -27.03 17.14 0.67
CA SER A 604 -26.55 18.31 -0.07
C SER A 604 -25.06 18.17 -0.40
N LEU A 605 -24.26 17.69 0.56
CA LEU A 605 -22.86 17.38 0.34
C LEU A 605 -22.67 16.22 -0.64
N ALA A 606 -23.43 15.13 -0.48
CA ALA A 606 -23.37 13.95 -1.36
C ALA A 606 -23.60 14.34 -2.82
N ARG A 607 -24.59 15.20 -3.11
CA ARG A 607 -24.86 15.74 -4.45
C ARG A 607 -23.67 16.48 -5.06
N ARG A 608 -22.84 17.13 -4.25
CA ARG A 608 -21.65 17.88 -4.72
C ARG A 608 -20.41 17.01 -4.86
N ILE A 609 -20.25 16.01 -3.99
CA ILE A 609 -19.06 15.16 -3.92
C ILE A 609 -19.17 13.93 -4.83
N LEU A 610 -20.32 13.26 -4.88
CA LEU A 610 -20.48 11.99 -5.60
C LEU A 610 -20.05 12.08 -7.07
N PRO A 611 -20.43 13.10 -7.87
CA PRO A 611 -19.96 13.19 -9.25
C PRO A 611 -18.44 13.22 -9.41
N ARG A 612 -17.71 13.79 -8.42
CA ARG A 612 -16.25 13.83 -8.41
C ARG A 612 -15.65 12.47 -8.03
N LEU A 613 -16.25 11.79 -7.05
CA LEU A 613 -15.86 10.43 -6.69
C LEU A 613 -16.10 9.45 -7.83
N GLU A 614 -17.26 9.55 -8.50
CA GLU A 614 -17.62 8.74 -9.67
C GLU A 614 -16.66 9.00 -10.83
N SER A 615 -16.29 10.27 -11.09
CA SER A 615 -15.25 10.61 -12.06
C SER A 615 -13.87 10.05 -11.68
N GLY A 616 -13.51 10.06 -10.39
CA GLY A 616 -12.30 9.43 -9.88
C GLY A 616 -12.30 7.92 -10.11
N LEU A 617 -13.37 7.23 -9.72
CA LEU A 617 -13.57 5.81 -9.92
C LEU A 617 -13.65 5.42 -11.40
N GLY A 618 -14.15 6.30 -12.27
CA GLY A 618 -14.11 6.12 -13.72
C GLY A 618 -12.70 6.06 -14.31
N ARG A 619 -11.72 6.67 -13.64
CA ARG A 619 -10.30 6.67 -14.02
C ARG A 619 -9.49 5.58 -13.32
N CYS A 620 -9.86 5.26 -12.08
CA CYS A 620 -9.24 4.25 -11.23
C CYS A 620 -10.30 3.37 -10.52
N PRO A 621 -10.95 2.42 -11.23
CA PRO A 621 -11.99 1.56 -10.66
C PRO A 621 -11.53 0.68 -9.50
N THR A 622 -10.23 0.45 -9.32
CA THR A 622 -9.68 -0.35 -8.21
C THR A 622 -9.32 0.46 -6.96
N ASP A 623 -9.57 1.77 -6.94
CA ASP A 623 -9.20 2.63 -5.82
C ASP A 623 -10.13 2.43 -4.61
N MET A 624 -9.61 1.77 -3.57
CA MET A 624 -10.37 1.46 -2.35
C MET A 624 -10.80 2.71 -1.58
N ASP A 625 -9.97 3.74 -1.51
CA ASP A 625 -10.26 4.92 -0.69
C ASP A 625 -11.39 5.75 -1.33
N LEU A 626 -11.41 5.81 -2.67
CA LEU A 626 -12.53 6.38 -3.43
C LEU A 626 -13.83 5.57 -3.24
N TRP A 627 -13.75 4.24 -3.29
CA TRP A 627 -14.91 3.38 -3.08
C TRP A 627 -15.51 3.54 -1.68
N ARG A 628 -14.67 3.61 -0.64
CA ARG A 628 -15.12 3.81 0.75
C ARG A 628 -15.91 5.11 0.89
N LEU A 629 -15.43 6.19 0.29
CA LEU A 629 -16.14 7.47 0.26
C LEU A 629 -17.43 7.41 -0.55
N TRP A 630 -17.38 6.81 -1.74
CA TRP A 630 -18.57 6.68 -2.58
C TRP A 630 -19.66 5.91 -1.83
N PHE A 631 -19.31 4.79 -1.19
CA PHE A 631 -20.24 3.97 -0.43
C PHE A 631 -20.78 4.70 0.81
N ALA A 632 -19.98 5.56 1.44
CA ALA A 632 -20.42 6.36 2.57
C ALA A 632 -21.41 7.48 2.17
N PHE A 633 -21.33 8.00 0.94
CA PHE A 633 -22.20 9.08 0.45
C PHE A 633 -23.37 8.62 -0.41
N ALA A 634 -23.24 7.51 -1.15
CA ALA A 634 -24.25 7.04 -2.09
C ALA A 634 -25.64 6.85 -1.47
N PRO A 635 -25.78 6.31 -0.24
CA PRO A 635 -27.08 6.20 0.42
C PRO A 635 -27.78 7.54 0.68
N HIS A 636 -27.04 8.64 0.83
CA HIS A 636 -27.61 9.97 1.09
C HIS A 636 -28.20 10.63 -0.16
N TRP A 637 -27.91 10.12 -1.35
CA TRP A 637 -28.46 10.63 -2.61
C TRP A 637 -29.16 9.54 -3.43
N ASP A 638 -29.55 8.44 -2.77
CA ASP A 638 -30.19 7.28 -3.40
C ASP A 638 -29.48 6.85 -4.69
N ARG A 639 -28.13 6.79 -4.65
CA ARG A 639 -27.31 6.38 -5.79
C ARG A 639 -27.16 4.86 -5.82
N PRO A 640 -27.83 4.15 -6.74
CA PRO A 640 -27.76 2.70 -6.77
C PRO A 640 -26.39 2.22 -7.25
N LEU A 641 -25.83 1.23 -6.55
CA LEU A 641 -24.51 0.70 -6.86
C LEU A 641 -24.47 -0.01 -8.23
N ALA A 642 -25.45 -0.86 -8.55
CA ALA A 642 -25.43 -1.67 -9.77
C ALA A 642 -25.32 -0.85 -11.07
N PRO A 643 -26.19 0.17 -11.32
CA PRO A 643 -26.06 1.02 -12.52
C PRO A 643 -24.74 1.77 -12.59
N PHE A 644 -24.19 2.18 -11.44
CA PHE A 644 -22.89 2.84 -11.40
C PHE A 644 -21.77 1.86 -11.77
N LEU A 645 -21.80 0.62 -11.25
CA LEU A 645 -20.85 -0.42 -11.63
C LEU A 645 -20.89 -0.71 -13.13
N ASP A 646 -22.06 -0.74 -13.75
CA ASP A 646 -22.18 -0.97 -15.20
C ASP A 646 -21.58 0.16 -16.04
N SER A 647 -21.47 1.37 -15.49
CA SER A 647 -20.82 2.52 -16.15
C SER A 647 -19.29 2.45 -16.12
N LEU A 648 -18.73 1.71 -15.16
CA LEU A 648 -17.29 1.56 -14.99
C LEU A 648 -16.77 0.42 -15.87
N ALA A 649 -15.58 0.59 -16.43
CA ALA A 649 -14.85 -0.53 -17.03
C ALA A 649 -13.47 -0.58 -16.37
N PRO A 650 -13.09 -1.72 -15.78
CA PRO A 650 -11.76 -1.88 -15.22
C PRO A 650 -10.70 -1.91 -16.33
N SER A 651 -9.44 -1.73 -15.95
CA SER A 651 -8.32 -2.01 -16.85
C SER A 651 -8.39 -3.48 -17.35
N PRO A 652 -8.04 -3.76 -18.62
CA PRO A 652 -7.90 -5.14 -19.12
C PRO A 652 -6.92 -6.00 -18.30
N MET A 653 -6.05 -5.38 -17.51
CA MET A 653 -5.11 -6.06 -16.62
C MET A 653 -5.66 -6.30 -15.21
N THR A 654 -6.78 -5.67 -14.85
CA THR A 654 -7.46 -5.92 -13.58
C THR A 654 -7.95 -7.37 -13.57
N LEU A 655 -7.62 -8.11 -12.51
CA LEU A 655 -8.01 -9.52 -12.42
C LEU A 655 -9.55 -9.66 -12.43
N PRO A 656 -10.09 -10.67 -13.14
CA PRO A 656 -11.52 -10.89 -13.19
C PRO A 656 -12.11 -11.06 -11.78
N GLY A 657 -13.11 -10.24 -11.43
CA GLY A 657 -13.74 -10.22 -10.11
C GLY A 657 -12.88 -9.64 -8.98
N ALA A 658 -11.73 -9.03 -9.27
CA ALA A 658 -10.94 -8.27 -8.28
C ALA A 658 -11.48 -6.84 -8.08
N TRP A 659 -12.47 -6.45 -8.88
CA TRP A 659 -13.18 -5.19 -8.75
C TRP A 659 -14.70 -5.44 -8.78
N PRO A 660 -15.51 -4.64 -8.07
CA PRO A 660 -15.09 -3.75 -6.97
C PRO A 660 -14.35 -4.50 -5.86
N PRO A 661 -13.65 -3.78 -4.97
CA PRO A 661 -13.00 -4.43 -3.85
C PRO A 661 -14.00 -5.23 -3.00
N GLN A 662 -13.58 -6.38 -2.49
CA GLN A 662 -14.43 -7.32 -1.74
C GLN A 662 -15.15 -6.65 -0.56
N GLU A 663 -14.44 -5.81 0.20
CA GLU A 663 -14.99 -5.06 1.34
C GLU A 663 -16.23 -4.24 0.96
N ILE A 664 -16.21 -3.65 -0.24
CA ILE A 664 -17.31 -2.82 -0.77
C ILE A 664 -18.49 -3.70 -1.19
N LEU A 665 -18.21 -4.84 -1.81
CA LEU A 665 -19.24 -5.81 -2.17
C LEU A 665 -19.90 -6.42 -0.93
N ALA A 666 -19.13 -6.70 0.12
CA ALA A 666 -19.64 -7.23 1.39
C ALA A 666 -20.56 -6.20 2.07
N ALA A 667 -20.10 -4.95 2.20
CA ALA A 667 -20.90 -3.87 2.77
C ALA A 667 -22.19 -3.61 1.97
N ALA A 668 -22.12 -3.67 0.64
CA ALA A 668 -23.29 -3.56 -0.23
C ALA A 668 -24.27 -4.73 -0.04
N ALA A 669 -23.75 -5.96 0.03
CA ALA A 669 -24.55 -7.16 0.25
C ALA A 669 -25.28 -7.12 1.61
N ASP A 670 -24.60 -6.67 2.67
CA ASP A 670 -25.20 -6.48 4.00
C ASP A 670 -26.34 -5.45 3.95
N GLY A 671 -26.12 -4.32 3.26
CA GLY A 671 -27.15 -3.30 3.07
C GLY A 671 -28.39 -3.83 2.33
N LEU A 672 -28.20 -4.58 1.24
CA LEU A 672 -29.30 -5.19 0.48
C LEU A 672 -30.02 -6.28 1.28
N LYS A 673 -29.27 -7.08 2.04
CA LYS A 673 -29.80 -8.11 2.94
C LYS A 673 -30.67 -7.50 4.04
N LEU A 674 -30.23 -6.40 4.67
CA LEU A 674 -31.01 -5.67 5.67
C LEU A 674 -32.32 -5.10 5.11
N GLN A 675 -32.36 -4.81 3.80
CA GLN A 675 -33.55 -4.31 3.09
C GLN A 675 -34.39 -5.44 2.47
N GLU A 676 -34.03 -6.71 2.69
CA GLU A 676 -34.64 -7.88 2.04
C GLU A 676 -34.67 -7.83 0.50
N ARG A 677 -33.72 -7.10 -0.10
CA ARG A 677 -33.58 -6.92 -1.54
C ARG A 677 -32.77 -8.07 -2.16
N TRP A 678 -33.31 -9.28 -2.02
CA TRP A 678 -32.60 -10.51 -2.41
C TRP A 678 -32.27 -10.59 -3.90
N GLN A 679 -33.15 -10.08 -4.77
CA GLN A 679 -32.91 -10.05 -6.21
C GLN A 679 -31.73 -9.14 -6.58
N ASP A 680 -31.69 -7.92 -6.03
CA ASP A 680 -30.57 -7.00 -6.24
C ASP A 680 -29.24 -7.56 -5.71
N LEU A 681 -29.29 -8.34 -4.61
CA LEU A 681 -28.11 -9.03 -4.09
C LEU A 681 -27.61 -10.09 -5.07
N ALA A 682 -28.51 -10.92 -5.63
CA ALA A 682 -28.15 -11.90 -6.66
C ALA A 682 -27.59 -11.22 -7.91
N ASP A 683 -28.16 -10.10 -8.34
CA ASP A 683 -27.70 -9.37 -9.52
C ASP A 683 -26.36 -8.67 -9.27
N LEU A 684 -26.09 -8.26 -8.03
CA LEU A 684 -24.79 -7.74 -7.62
C LEU A 684 -23.72 -8.83 -7.57
N LEU A 685 -23.94 -9.93 -6.86
CA LEU A 685 -22.87 -10.92 -6.60
C LEU A 685 -22.79 -12.01 -7.67
N GLY A 686 -23.90 -12.38 -8.30
CA GLY A 686 -24.00 -13.49 -9.25
C GLY A 686 -23.07 -13.38 -10.47
N PRO A 687 -23.10 -12.27 -11.24
CA PRO A 687 -22.20 -12.09 -12.38
C PRO A 687 -20.71 -12.19 -12.00
N ARG A 688 -20.36 -11.69 -10.81
CA ARG A 688 -18.98 -11.68 -10.28
C ARG A 688 -18.55 -13.09 -9.86
N TRP A 689 -19.43 -13.82 -9.19
CA TRP A 689 -19.25 -15.23 -8.89
C TRP A 689 -19.03 -16.05 -10.17
N MET A 690 -19.83 -15.84 -11.21
CA MET A 690 -19.71 -16.59 -12.46
C MET A 690 -18.37 -16.38 -13.17
N VAL A 691 -17.84 -15.15 -13.13
CA VAL A 691 -16.50 -14.85 -13.63
C VAL A 691 -15.45 -15.61 -12.83
N ARG A 692 -15.54 -15.62 -11.50
CA ARG A 692 -14.63 -16.35 -10.61
C ARG A 692 -14.71 -17.86 -10.83
N ARG A 693 -15.91 -18.44 -10.82
CA ARG A 693 -16.17 -19.87 -11.05
C ARG A 693 -15.51 -20.35 -12.35
N LYS A 694 -15.63 -19.59 -13.45
CA LYS A 694 -15.00 -19.94 -14.73
C LYS A 694 -13.48 -20.04 -14.63
N GLU A 695 -12.83 -19.11 -13.93
CA GLU A 695 -11.37 -19.16 -13.73
C GLU A 695 -10.96 -20.32 -12.81
N VAL A 696 -11.75 -20.60 -11.77
CA VAL A 696 -11.53 -21.75 -10.88
C VAL A 696 -11.63 -23.06 -11.65
N GLU A 697 -12.70 -23.26 -12.40
CA GLU A 697 -12.90 -24.46 -13.22
C GLU A 697 -11.76 -24.65 -14.22
N LYS A 698 -11.29 -23.55 -14.82
CA LYS A 698 -10.13 -23.55 -15.72
C LYS A 698 -8.84 -23.97 -14.98
N LEU A 699 -8.57 -23.44 -13.79
CA LEU A 699 -7.40 -23.78 -12.99
C LEU A 699 -7.44 -25.23 -12.46
N LEU A 700 -8.64 -25.71 -12.08
CA LEU A 700 -8.87 -27.10 -11.67
C LEU A 700 -8.61 -28.06 -12.84
N ARG A 701 -9.12 -27.75 -14.04
CA ARG A 701 -8.82 -28.52 -15.27
C ARG A 701 -7.34 -28.54 -15.59
N ALA A 702 -6.63 -27.45 -15.29
CA ALA A 702 -5.18 -27.34 -15.48
C ALA A 702 -4.36 -28.02 -14.36
N LYS A 703 -5.00 -28.63 -13.34
CA LYS A 703 -4.37 -29.33 -12.21
C LYS A 703 -3.40 -28.45 -11.39
N HIS A 704 -3.77 -27.19 -11.15
CA HIS A 704 -2.96 -26.24 -10.35
C HIS A 704 -3.65 -25.84 -9.02
N PRO A 705 -3.74 -26.74 -8.03
CA PRO A 705 -4.49 -26.50 -6.79
C PRO A 705 -3.95 -25.32 -5.97
N ALA A 706 -2.64 -25.05 -5.97
CA ALA A 706 -2.08 -23.89 -5.28
C ALA A 706 -2.53 -22.54 -5.88
N ALA A 707 -2.69 -22.48 -7.21
CA ALA A 707 -3.19 -21.28 -7.89
C ALA A 707 -4.70 -21.08 -7.63
N VAL A 708 -5.45 -22.18 -7.49
CA VAL A 708 -6.86 -22.13 -7.08
C VAL A 708 -7.00 -21.48 -5.71
N LEU A 709 -6.19 -21.87 -4.72
CA LEU A 709 -6.20 -21.27 -3.38
C LEU A 709 -5.91 -19.76 -3.40
N GLY A 710 -4.91 -19.31 -4.16
CA GLY A 710 -4.62 -17.87 -4.29
C GLY A 710 -5.74 -17.06 -4.97
N TYR A 711 -6.46 -17.66 -5.91
CA TYR A 711 -7.65 -17.03 -6.52
C TYR A 711 -8.83 -16.99 -5.55
N TYR A 712 -8.99 -18.00 -4.71
CA TYR A 712 -10.04 -18.08 -3.69
C TYR A 712 -9.84 -17.16 -2.50
N GLN A 713 -8.60 -16.84 -2.13
CA GLN A 713 -8.32 -15.86 -1.07
C GLN A 713 -8.97 -14.48 -1.34
N ASN A 714 -9.31 -14.18 -2.59
CA ASN A 714 -9.97 -12.93 -3.00
C ASN A 714 -11.49 -13.05 -3.15
N TRP A 715 -12.09 -14.20 -2.83
CA TRP A 715 -13.54 -14.41 -2.76
C TRP A 715 -13.87 -15.08 -1.43
N SER A 716 -14.13 -14.28 -0.41
CA SER A 716 -14.38 -14.79 0.94
C SER A 716 -15.76 -15.43 1.10
N TRP A 717 -15.89 -16.15 2.21
CA TRP A 717 -17.19 -16.60 2.69
C TRP A 717 -18.16 -15.44 2.95
N GLU A 718 -17.66 -14.24 3.25
CA GLU A 718 -18.47 -13.03 3.46
C GLU A 718 -19.24 -12.62 2.21
N LEU A 719 -18.77 -12.96 1.01
CA LEU A 719 -19.52 -12.78 -0.25
C LEU A 719 -20.31 -14.03 -0.64
N SER A 720 -19.77 -15.20 -0.35
CA SER A 720 -20.40 -16.47 -0.71
C SER A 720 -21.71 -16.70 0.04
N ARG A 721 -21.72 -16.41 1.34
CA ARG A 721 -22.88 -16.61 2.20
C ARG A 721 -24.07 -15.74 1.77
N PRO A 722 -23.95 -14.40 1.62
CA PRO A 722 -25.09 -13.58 1.19
C PRO A 722 -25.63 -13.97 -0.18
N LEU A 723 -24.77 -14.37 -1.13
CA LEU A 723 -25.21 -14.88 -2.43
C LEU A 723 -26.00 -16.18 -2.29
N LEU A 724 -25.50 -17.16 -1.52
CA LEU A 724 -26.23 -18.41 -1.26
C LEU A 724 -27.57 -18.16 -0.56
N GLU A 725 -27.61 -17.30 0.45
CA GLU A 725 -28.84 -16.92 1.12
C GLU A 725 -29.85 -16.28 0.14
N SER A 726 -29.38 -15.40 -0.73
CA SER A 726 -30.21 -14.80 -1.79
C SER A 726 -30.74 -15.85 -2.76
N LEU A 727 -29.90 -16.75 -3.27
CA LEU A 727 -30.32 -17.81 -4.19
C LEU A 727 -31.37 -18.72 -3.56
N LEU A 728 -31.19 -19.11 -2.29
CA LEU A 728 -32.18 -19.91 -1.55
C LEU A 728 -33.50 -19.14 -1.38
N ARG A 729 -33.46 -17.88 -0.95
CA ARG A 729 -34.68 -17.07 -0.79
C ARG A 729 -35.42 -16.80 -2.10
N LEU A 730 -34.70 -16.80 -3.22
CA LEU A 730 -35.26 -16.69 -4.58
C LEU A 730 -35.71 -18.05 -5.16
N GLY A 731 -35.58 -19.15 -4.43
CA GLY A 731 -35.94 -20.50 -4.92
C GLY A 731 -34.96 -21.09 -5.95
N ARG A 732 -33.78 -20.49 -6.13
CA ARG A 732 -32.74 -20.90 -7.10
C ARG A 732 -31.81 -21.96 -6.51
N THR A 733 -32.37 -23.03 -5.96
CA THR A 733 -31.63 -24.09 -5.23
C THR A 733 -30.58 -24.81 -6.08
N ARG A 734 -30.80 -24.92 -7.40
CA ARG A 734 -29.83 -25.48 -8.33
C ARG A 734 -28.58 -24.61 -8.46
N GLU A 735 -28.72 -23.28 -8.54
CA GLU A 735 -27.58 -22.37 -8.60
C GLU A 735 -26.80 -22.39 -7.29
N ALA A 736 -27.50 -22.50 -6.16
CA ALA A 736 -26.88 -22.66 -4.85
C ALA A 736 -26.08 -23.97 -4.72
N ASP A 737 -26.62 -25.08 -5.25
CA ASP A 737 -25.91 -26.36 -5.35
C ASP A 737 -24.63 -26.25 -6.17
N GLU A 738 -24.74 -25.72 -7.38
CA GLU A 738 -23.59 -25.58 -8.28
C GLU A 738 -22.50 -24.69 -7.67
N MET A 739 -22.90 -23.68 -6.89
CA MET A 739 -21.97 -22.82 -6.17
C MET A 739 -21.24 -23.58 -5.05
N LEU A 740 -21.96 -24.30 -4.17
CA LEU A 740 -21.33 -25.07 -3.09
C LEU A 740 -20.41 -26.18 -3.64
N GLU A 741 -20.81 -26.86 -4.71
CA GLU A 741 -19.98 -27.87 -5.38
C GLU A 741 -18.67 -27.28 -5.91
N ALA A 742 -18.73 -26.08 -6.51
CA ALA A 742 -17.54 -25.38 -6.98
C ALA A 742 -16.64 -24.90 -5.82
N LEU A 743 -17.22 -24.37 -4.74
CA LEU A 743 -16.47 -23.98 -3.53
C LEU A 743 -15.73 -25.20 -2.92
N ALA A 744 -16.41 -26.33 -2.82
CA ALA A 744 -15.83 -27.56 -2.28
C ALA A 744 -14.71 -28.10 -3.18
N ALA A 745 -14.93 -28.13 -4.51
CA ALA A 745 -13.92 -28.58 -5.47
C ALA A 745 -12.63 -27.75 -5.44
N ALA A 746 -12.72 -26.50 -5.00
CA ALA A 746 -11.59 -25.61 -4.90
C ALA A 746 -10.82 -25.69 -3.57
N GLY A 747 -11.27 -26.50 -2.62
CA GLY A 747 -10.68 -26.57 -1.28
C GLY A 747 -11.08 -25.39 -0.38
N GLY A 748 -12.09 -24.60 -0.78
CA GLY A 748 -12.70 -23.55 0.03
C GLY A 748 -13.99 -24.04 0.71
N GLU A 749 -14.01 -25.29 1.20
CA GLU A 749 -15.20 -25.84 1.84
C GLU A 749 -15.62 -24.95 3.03
N PRO A 750 -16.88 -24.48 3.07
CA PRO A 750 -17.39 -23.75 4.23
C PRO A 750 -17.29 -24.63 5.48
N GLY A 751 -16.96 -23.99 6.60
CA GLY A 751 -16.86 -24.67 7.89
C GLY A 751 -18.20 -25.31 8.30
N PRO A 752 -18.19 -26.33 9.18
CA PRO A 752 -19.43 -26.99 9.62
C PRO A 752 -20.47 -26.02 10.21
N SER A 753 -20.04 -24.97 10.90
CA SER A 753 -20.93 -23.93 11.45
C SER A 753 -21.61 -23.10 10.36
N GLU A 754 -20.87 -22.78 9.29
CA GLU A 754 -21.35 -21.96 8.19
C GLU A 754 -22.40 -22.71 7.37
N LEU A 755 -22.11 -23.97 7.02
CA LEU A 755 -23.08 -24.88 6.39
C LEU A 755 -24.30 -25.15 7.27
N GLY A 756 -24.09 -25.30 8.59
CA GLY A 756 -25.19 -25.44 9.54
C GLY A 756 -26.18 -24.28 9.47
N SER A 757 -25.68 -23.04 9.41
CA SER A 757 -26.53 -21.84 9.29
C SER A 757 -27.33 -21.78 7.98
N LEU A 758 -26.75 -22.23 6.85
CA LEU A 758 -27.45 -22.31 5.57
C LEU A 758 -28.48 -23.43 5.54
N CYS A 759 -28.18 -24.58 6.15
CA CYS A 759 -29.14 -25.69 6.27
C CYS A 759 -30.35 -25.28 7.14
N GLN A 760 -30.11 -24.50 8.20
CA GLN A 760 -31.17 -23.94 9.01
C GLN A 760 -32.04 -22.98 8.20
N LEU A 761 -31.44 -22.03 7.47
CA LEU A 761 -32.19 -21.12 6.59
C LEU A 761 -33.00 -21.89 5.53
N ALA A 762 -32.41 -22.91 4.90
CA ALA A 762 -33.11 -23.74 3.92
C ALA A 762 -34.36 -24.40 4.52
N ARG A 763 -34.27 -24.91 5.76
CA ARG A 763 -35.43 -25.44 6.50
C ARG A 763 -36.49 -24.37 6.78
N GLU A 764 -36.07 -23.19 7.24
CA GLU A 764 -36.99 -22.05 7.48
C GLU A 764 -37.75 -21.65 6.20
N LEU A 765 -37.15 -21.87 5.04
CA LEU A 765 -37.75 -21.63 3.71
C LEU A 765 -38.49 -22.86 3.14
N GLY A 766 -38.62 -23.96 3.87
CA GLY A 766 -39.29 -25.19 3.43
C GLY A 766 -38.51 -26.04 2.42
N MET A 767 -37.18 -25.93 2.41
CA MET A 767 -36.26 -26.60 1.48
C MET A 767 -35.47 -27.74 2.16
N ASP A 768 -36.17 -28.61 2.90
CA ASP A 768 -35.55 -29.66 3.73
C ASP A 768 -34.64 -30.62 2.96
N SER A 769 -35.00 -30.95 1.72
CA SER A 769 -34.20 -31.82 0.85
C SER A 769 -32.84 -31.21 0.52
N TRP A 770 -32.78 -29.90 0.32
CA TRP A 770 -31.55 -29.16 0.08
C TRP A 770 -30.69 -29.11 1.34
N GLY A 771 -31.29 -28.76 2.49
CA GLY A 771 -30.59 -28.75 3.78
C GLY A 771 -30.06 -30.13 4.19
N ALA A 772 -30.76 -31.21 3.84
CA ALA A 772 -30.31 -32.57 4.08
C ALA A 772 -29.09 -32.96 3.20
N LYS A 773 -29.04 -32.52 1.94
CA LYS A 773 -27.92 -32.78 1.01
C LYS A 773 -26.61 -32.20 1.53
N TRP A 774 -26.63 -30.98 2.05
CA TRP A 774 -25.45 -30.22 2.45
C TRP A 774 -25.13 -30.26 3.95
N ARG A 775 -25.87 -31.06 4.73
CA ARG A 775 -25.64 -31.19 6.17
C ARG A 775 -24.22 -31.72 6.44
N PRO A 776 -23.39 -31.02 7.24
CA PRO A 776 -22.05 -31.51 7.57
C PRO A 776 -22.11 -32.84 8.31
N LYS A 777 -21.25 -33.79 7.94
CA LYS A 777 -21.15 -35.08 8.64
C LYS A 777 -20.74 -34.84 10.10
N GLY A 778 -21.56 -35.32 11.04
CA GLY A 778 -21.28 -35.19 12.47
C GLY A 778 -21.78 -33.90 13.12
N PHE A 779 -22.42 -32.99 12.38
CA PHE A 779 -23.12 -31.85 12.97
C PHE A 779 -24.40 -32.33 13.66
N LYS A 780 -24.38 -32.42 14.99
CA LYS A 780 -25.58 -32.65 15.80
C LYS A 780 -26.29 -31.31 15.95
N GLU A 781 -27.58 -31.29 15.64
CA GLU A 781 -28.39 -30.10 15.86
C GLU A 781 -28.39 -29.73 17.34
N PRO A 782 -28.28 -28.44 17.69
CA PRO A 782 -28.52 -27.98 19.05
C PRO A 782 -29.96 -28.25 19.50
#